data_AF-A0A838L083-F1
#
_entry.id   AF-A0A838L083-F1
#
_cell.length_a   1.000
_cell.length_b   1.000
_cell.length_c   1.000
_cell.angle_alpha   90.00
_cell.angle_beta   90.00
_cell.angle_gamma   90.00
#
_symmetry.space_group_name_H-M   'P 1'
#
loop_
_entity.id
_entity.type
_entity.pdbx_description
1 polymer ?
#
loop_
_entity_poly.entity_id
_entity_poly.type
_entity_poly.pdbx_seq_one_letter_code
_entity_poly.pdbx_strand_id
1 'polypeptide(L)'
;LLAPFSPERRFGIEIDRDHATDAPYNAIGGDVQKVAPMFRAAGLAFPAVALNPPFGLSWRDPAHAGGEASSTRLAYLWALDLLSLFGQGAMICGTERLAREILSIEEGRGVYAVVDMEGPLFDGVDLATSIVFFVRPENRVPRRKGDRSSAPDAVPEPAHGPVRLSASRAGLSSLSNAITAARNLRAGRVSPYGSGVTRAGLLDSFETVGKEHERRRKEAEQDRSEIRGRFDVRLRGNKLGVSLSAYAKLALRKAGTLREIELLNGQHVSYFGQNKRAWQGLLDAEHAGHITIDPALRERAEAVIADAERAATPLFPLRPQMRLGWLSDLARIPCRKDDPERGFMAGEEYPLSTASKVATETERRVVENRQGEPELRRFETERRLLEVRIGEHSFDEGEENVAYLAEHFELPDPGCVATRHPEQVRCNRGLLKQISRENGFELKLFQLDHLSRLLTKGRGMLAFEQGLGKTVCQLTLAEAQIRLGAKPHALFVVPQDLLGQWSKESKKFFGRRLEVISNPAQARDVARRVGAGERGWWITYFEALSVVGRKKEVLPHRYLDHRMDLASRLIAYKKSKGLPTGVPPSLTEGSRATTEDACPECGADTSYGWNKESCRKCGYVHRSVYVKTAASHLTTAFKHGVKCVDEVSEIRGDDSLRSKSIRGMARGPHNYGATGTPVSNFVNDSFHGLMFCLGASSPAFPYSHGGGKQKFENDFCVIEYLMGKEKDGEGHLRKRRKVLPRVTNVSQFWRLTQPGVSRCRKEQTGEPIVERTYHPIRVPMGASQKRAHEFWLSSFEDYFTWKHPEHHLVKQDLVEKFAAALGQLWRLETAATLPASDAPSREWPEARERLGELS
;
A
#
# COMPACT_ATOMS: atom_id res chain seq x y z
N LEU A 1 8.13 44.12 -38.76
CA LEU A 1 7.71 44.28 -37.35
C LEU A 1 8.85 44.11 -36.34
N LEU A 2 9.81 43.19 -36.53
CA LEU A 2 10.88 42.91 -35.54
C LEU A 2 12.18 43.71 -35.71
N ALA A 3 12.34 44.47 -36.80
CA ALA A 3 13.57 45.21 -37.12
C ALA A 3 14.10 46.15 -36.01
N PRO A 4 13.25 46.83 -35.21
CA PRO A 4 13.73 47.71 -34.14
C PRO A 4 14.40 46.99 -32.95
N PHE A 5 14.24 45.68 -32.81
CA PHE A 5 14.88 44.90 -31.75
C PHE A 5 16.27 44.43 -32.21
N SER A 6 17.24 44.27 -31.31
CA SER A 6 18.53 43.64 -31.68
C SER A 6 18.33 42.16 -32.05
N PRO A 7 19.14 41.58 -32.96
CA PRO A 7 18.97 40.19 -33.42
C PRO A 7 18.80 39.17 -32.28
N GLU A 8 19.58 39.32 -31.21
CA GLU A 8 19.56 38.45 -30.02
C GLU A 8 18.28 38.56 -29.17
N ARG A 9 17.39 39.52 -29.47
CA ARG A 9 16.09 39.71 -28.80
C ARG A 9 14.91 39.33 -29.69
N ARG A 10 15.20 38.82 -30.89
CA ARG A 10 14.20 38.39 -31.84
C ARG A 10 14.08 36.87 -31.77
N PHE A 11 12.84 36.40 -31.63
CA PHE A 11 12.48 35.00 -31.53
C PHE A 11 11.32 34.77 -32.50
N GLY A 12 11.27 33.62 -33.17
CA GLY A 12 10.22 33.30 -34.14
C GLY A 12 9.93 31.81 -34.22
N ILE A 13 8.70 31.49 -34.63
CA ILE A 13 8.30 30.14 -35.02
C ILE A 13 7.98 30.22 -36.50
N GLU A 14 8.75 29.51 -37.33
CA GLU A 14 8.59 29.53 -38.77
C GLU A 14 7.97 28.21 -39.24
N ILE A 15 6.82 28.32 -39.92
CA ILE A 15 6.10 27.18 -40.49
C ILE A 15 6.80 26.70 -41.77
N ASP A 16 7.33 27.65 -42.54
CA ASP A 16 8.11 27.37 -43.74
C ASP A 16 9.57 27.07 -43.38
N ARG A 17 10.03 25.88 -43.77
CA ARG A 17 11.37 25.40 -43.46
C ARG A 17 12.46 26.22 -44.15
N ASP A 18 12.16 26.73 -45.35
CA ASP A 18 13.14 27.48 -46.14
C ASP A 18 13.37 28.86 -45.51
N HIS A 19 12.36 29.44 -44.87
CA HIS A 19 12.48 30.71 -44.15
C HIS A 19 13.12 30.58 -42.76
N ALA A 20 13.03 29.41 -42.12
CA ALA A 20 13.62 29.19 -40.79
C ALA A 20 15.15 29.20 -40.80
N THR A 21 15.79 28.83 -41.91
CA THR A 21 17.24 28.64 -42.02
C THR A 21 17.99 29.97 -42.21
N ASP A 22 17.35 30.94 -42.88
CA ASP A 22 17.92 32.26 -43.22
C ASP A 22 17.32 33.41 -42.38
N ALA A 23 16.63 33.09 -41.29
CA ALA A 23 15.94 34.07 -40.45
C ALA A 23 16.93 34.98 -39.68
N PRO A 24 16.73 36.32 -39.66
CA PRO A 24 17.56 37.25 -38.90
C PRO A 24 17.22 37.29 -37.39
N TYR A 25 16.76 36.16 -36.85
CA TYR A 25 16.28 35.95 -35.47
C TYR A 25 16.37 34.47 -35.05
N ASN A 26 16.25 34.19 -33.75
CA ASN A 26 16.25 32.82 -33.24
C ASN A 26 14.95 32.12 -33.64
N ALA A 27 15.01 31.23 -34.64
CA ALA A 27 13.84 30.55 -35.18
C ALA A 27 13.73 29.11 -34.70
N ILE A 28 12.51 28.68 -34.36
CA ILE A 28 12.14 27.26 -34.30
C ILE A 28 11.35 26.96 -35.58
N GLY A 29 11.90 26.11 -36.44
CA GLY A 29 11.17 25.60 -37.60
C GLY A 29 10.27 24.44 -37.20
N GLY A 30 8.99 24.47 -37.60
CA GLY A 30 8.09 23.34 -37.38
C GLY A 30 6.61 23.71 -37.21
N ASP A 31 5.81 22.72 -36.84
CA ASP A 31 4.37 22.87 -36.64
C ASP A 31 4.09 23.71 -35.38
N VAL A 32 3.62 24.95 -35.58
CA VAL A 32 3.26 25.88 -34.51
C VAL A 32 2.19 25.31 -33.57
N GLN A 33 1.33 24.40 -34.05
CA GLN A 33 0.34 23.69 -33.22
C GLN A 33 0.98 22.78 -32.17
N LYS A 34 2.27 22.43 -32.34
CA LYS A 34 3.06 21.69 -31.36
C LYS A 34 3.90 22.61 -30.49
N VAL A 35 4.48 23.66 -31.07
CA VAL A 35 5.42 24.57 -30.37
C VAL A 35 4.70 25.54 -29.44
N ALA A 36 3.56 26.13 -29.86
CA ALA A 36 2.85 27.12 -29.05
C ALA A 36 2.33 26.54 -27.72
N PRO A 37 1.72 25.33 -27.67
CA PRO A 37 1.36 24.69 -26.40
C PRO A 37 2.58 24.43 -25.51
N MET A 38 3.74 24.11 -26.08
CA MET A 38 4.95 23.89 -25.31
C MET A 38 5.45 25.19 -24.65
N PHE A 39 5.40 26.31 -25.36
CA PHE A 39 5.75 27.61 -24.79
C PHE A 39 4.80 28.03 -23.66
N ARG A 40 3.49 27.80 -23.84
CA ARG A 40 2.49 28.02 -22.80
C ARG A 40 2.78 27.18 -21.55
N ALA A 41 3.03 25.88 -21.72
CA ALA A 41 3.36 24.97 -20.63
C ALA A 41 4.67 25.35 -19.89
N ALA A 42 5.69 25.78 -20.64
CA ALA A 42 6.94 26.29 -20.08
C ALA A 42 6.79 27.69 -19.44
N GLY A 43 5.63 28.35 -19.60
CA GLY A 43 5.33 29.65 -19.02
C GLY A 43 6.12 30.81 -19.65
N LEU A 44 6.52 30.69 -20.92
CA LEU A 44 7.20 31.77 -21.62
C LEU A 44 6.23 32.94 -21.84
N ALA A 45 6.71 34.15 -21.55
CA ALA A 45 5.97 35.37 -21.78
C ALA A 45 6.88 36.44 -22.40
N PHE A 46 6.40 37.06 -23.46
CA PHE A 46 7.13 38.05 -24.24
C PHE A 46 6.53 39.45 -24.04
N PRO A 47 7.35 40.50 -23.94
CA PRO A 47 6.86 41.88 -23.84
C PRO A 47 6.28 42.40 -25.18
N ALA A 48 6.67 41.77 -26.29
CA ALA A 48 6.22 42.10 -27.63
C ALA A 48 5.95 40.81 -28.41
N VAL A 49 4.80 40.72 -29.08
CA VAL A 49 4.49 39.58 -29.96
C VAL A 49 4.01 40.12 -31.31
N ALA A 50 4.58 39.61 -32.41
CA ALA A 50 4.15 39.95 -33.76
C ALA A 50 3.64 38.69 -34.46
N LEU A 51 2.51 38.78 -35.16
CA LEU A 51 1.85 37.63 -35.79
C LEU A 51 1.63 37.89 -37.28
N ASN A 52 1.92 36.87 -38.08
CA ASN A 52 1.57 36.78 -39.49
C ASN A 52 1.03 35.38 -39.80
N PRO A 53 -0.17 35.03 -39.30
CA PRO A 53 -0.75 33.70 -39.54
C PRO A 53 -1.03 33.48 -41.03
N PRO A 54 -0.87 32.25 -41.55
CA PRO A 54 -1.30 31.92 -42.91
C PRO A 54 -2.81 32.12 -43.04
N PHE A 55 -3.25 32.78 -44.10
CA PHE A 55 -4.67 33.01 -44.36
C PHE A 55 -5.32 31.70 -44.81
N GLY A 56 -6.37 31.24 -44.13
CA GLY A 56 -7.21 30.15 -44.66
C GLY A 56 -7.12 28.80 -43.96
N LEU A 57 -6.12 28.54 -43.12
CA LEU A 57 -5.96 27.22 -42.50
C LEU A 57 -6.86 27.02 -41.27
N SER A 58 -7.19 25.77 -40.99
CA SER A 58 -7.80 25.33 -39.72
C SER A 58 -6.74 24.62 -38.89
N TRP A 59 -6.62 25.02 -37.63
CA TRP A 59 -5.67 24.49 -36.66
C TRP A 59 -6.40 23.98 -35.41
N ARG A 60 -5.69 23.20 -34.60
CA ARG A 60 -6.23 22.57 -33.40
C ARG A 60 -5.37 22.84 -32.17
N ASP A 61 -6.04 23.26 -31.09
CA ASP A 61 -5.47 23.36 -29.75
C ASP A 61 -6.58 23.06 -28.72
N PRO A 62 -6.51 21.95 -27.96
CA PRO A 62 -7.54 21.59 -26.98
C PRO A 62 -7.79 22.66 -25.90
N ALA A 63 -6.81 23.52 -25.62
CA ALA A 63 -6.95 24.57 -24.62
C ALA A 63 -7.81 25.75 -25.10
N HIS A 64 -8.07 25.87 -26.40
CA HIS A 64 -8.77 27.01 -27.00
C HIS A 64 -9.86 26.56 -28.00
N ALA A 65 -10.90 27.37 -28.14
CA ALA A 65 -11.90 27.27 -29.22
C ALA A 65 -12.55 25.87 -29.44
N GLY A 66 -12.76 25.08 -28.38
CA GLY A 66 -13.38 23.76 -28.49
C GLY A 66 -12.56 22.72 -29.28
N GLY A 67 -11.28 23.01 -29.54
CA GLY A 67 -10.32 22.09 -30.17
C GLY A 67 -10.01 22.36 -31.64
N GLU A 68 -10.82 23.13 -32.38
CA GLU A 68 -10.54 23.50 -33.78
C GLU A 68 -10.98 24.94 -34.08
N ALA A 69 -10.09 25.71 -34.71
CA ALA A 69 -10.35 27.09 -35.11
C ALA A 69 -9.44 27.53 -36.27
N SER A 70 -9.75 28.67 -36.88
CA SER A 70 -8.90 29.23 -37.93
C SER A 70 -7.49 29.54 -37.40
N SER A 71 -6.50 29.48 -38.29
CA SER A 71 -5.12 29.90 -38.01
C SER A 71 -5.04 31.34 -37.50
N THR A 72 -5.89 32.24 -38.02
CA THR A 72 -5.98 33.63 -37.57
C THR A 72 -6.43 33.72 -36.11
N ARG A 73 -7.50 33.00 -35.74
CA ARG A 73 -8.02 33.01 -34.37
C ARG A 73 -7.06 32.36 -33.39
N LEU A 74 -6.52 31.18 -33.73
CA LEU A 74 -5.60 30.48 -32.83
C LEU A 74 -4.26 31.19 -32.67
N ALA A 75 -3.71 31.79 -33.73
CA ALA A 75 -2.51 32.61 -33.60
C ALA A 75 -2.73 33.78 -32.65
N TYR A 76 -3.88 34.44 -32.70
CA TYR A 76 -4.23 35.52 -31.77
C TYR A 76 -4.32 35.03 -30.33
N LEU A 77 -5.02 33.92 -30.08
CA LEU A 77 -5.15 33.35 -28.73
C LEU A 77 -3.79 32.88 -28.16
N TRP A 78 -2.97 32.22 -28.97
CA TRP A 78 -1.59 31.88 -28.58
C TRP A 78 -0.74 33.11 -28.30
N ALA A 79 -0.91 34.19 -29.08
CA ALA A 79 -0.22 35.43 -28.80
C ALA A 79 -0.60 36.00 -27.44
N LEU A 80 -1.87 35.92 -27.04
CA LEU A 80 -2.33 36.32 -25.72
C LEU A 80 -1.75 35.41 -24.62
N ASP A 81 -1.69 34.08 -24.83
CA ASP A 81 -1.04 33.15 -23.90
C ASP A 81 0.41 33.54 -23.64
N LEU A 82 1.13 33.89 -24.72
CA LEU A 82 2.55 34.22 -24.72
C LEU A 82 2.84 35.70 -24.43
N LEU A 83 1.83 36.56 -24.33
CA LEU A 83 2.05 37.98 -24.04
C LEU A 83 2.29 38.16 -22.54
N SER A 84 3.30 38.92 -22.13
CA SER A 84 3.44 39.28 -20.72
C SER A 84 2.27 40.16 -20.26
N LEU A 85 2.02 40.25 -18.95
CA LEU A 85 0.85 40.97 -18.38
C LEU A 85 0.70 42.40 -18.93
N PHE A 86 1.83 43.10 -19.12
CA PHE A 86 1.90 44.46 -19.66
C PHE A 86 2.50 44.50 -21.07
N GLY A 87 2.52 43.38 -21.78
CA GLY A 87 3.03 43.31 -23.14
C GLY A 87 2.06 43.93 -24.15
N GLN A 88 2.55 44.11 -25.38
CA GLN A 88 1.74 44.55 -26.52
C GLN A 88 2.01 43.69 -27.76
N GLY A 89 0.99 43.49 -28.58
CA GLY A 89 1.07 42.68 -29.78
C GLY A 89 0.65 43.43 -31.04
N ALA A 90 1.12 42.93 -32.18
CA ALA A 90 0.69 43.34 -33.51
C ALA A 90 0.38 42.11 -34.37
N MET A 91 -0.71 42.12 -35.12
CA MET A 91 -1.12 41.01 -35.98
C MET A 91 -1.52 41.49 -37.35
N ILE A 92 -1.06 40.81 -38.40
CA ILE A 92 -1.54 40.96 -39.77
C ILE A 92 -2.64 39.92 -39.99
N CYS A 93 -3.81 40.32 -40.46
CA CYS A 93 -4.92 39.40 -40.72
C CYS A 93 -5.87 39.94 -41.79
N GLY A 94 -6.71 39.06 -42.37
CA GLY A 94 -7.71 39.48 -43.35
C GLY A 94 -8.79 40.34 -42.68
N THR A 95 -9.18 41.45 -43.32
CA THR A 95 -10.08 42.45 -42.74
C THR A 95 -11.43 41.86 -42.31
N GLU A 96 -12.01 40.98 -43.12
CA GLU A 96 -13.27 40.30 -42.78
C GLU A 96 -13.13 39.33 -41.60
N ARG A 97 -12.03 38.55 -41.57
CA ARG A 97 -11.76 37.59 -40.50
C ARG A 97 -11.52 38.28 -39.17
N LEU A 98 -10.86 39.44 -39.17
CA LEU A 98 -10.69 40.26 -37.97
C LEU A 98 -12.04 40.58 -37.31
N ALA A 99 -13.00 41.07 -38.08
CA ALA A 99 -14.32 41.41 -37.56
C ALA A 99 -15.07 40.16 -37.06
N ARG A 100 -15.04 39.09 -37.83
CA ARG A 100 -15.80 37.86 -37.56
C ARG A 100 -15.23 36.98 -36.45
N GLU A 101 -13.91 36.89 -36.33
CA GLU A 101 -13.24 35.83 -35.54
C GLU A 101 -12.44 36.37 -34.35
N ILE A 102 -12.09 37.67 -34.36
CA ILE A 102 -11.28 38.29 -33.30
C ILE A 102 -12.09 39.33 -32.54
N LEU A 103 -12.67 40.33 -33.22
CA LEU A 103 -13.41 41.39 -32.54
C LEU A 103 -14.75 40.94 -31.95
N SER A 104 -15.26 39.79 -32.41
CA SER A 104 -16.52 39.18 -31.96
C SER A 104 -16.39 38.36 -30.67
N ILE A 105 -15.16 38.01 -30.25
CA ILE A 105 -14.89 37.22 -29.05
C ILE A 105 -14.45 38.11 -27.88
N GLU A 106 -14.59 37.62 -26.65
CA GLU A 106 -14.28 38.39 -25.44
C GLU A 106 -12.81 38.83 -25.39
N GLU A 107 -11.91 37.96 -25.82
CA GLU A 107 -10.47 38.21 -25.91
C GLU A 107 -10.16 39.34 -26.90
N GLY A 108 -11.01 39.55 -27.91
CA GLY A 108 -10.95 40.66 -28.86
C GLY A 108 -11.04 42.04 -28.21
N ARG A 109 -11.55 42.12 -26.97
CA ARG A 109 -11.53 43.36 -26.19
C ARG A 109 -10.10 43.85 -25.95
N GLY A 110 -9.05 43.05 -26.08
CA GLY A 110 -7.67 43.53 -25.99
C GLY A 110 -7.24 44.47 -27.13
N VAL A 111 -7.98 44.53 -28.23
CA VAL A 111 -7.62 45.33 -29.42
C VAL A 111 -7.90 46.81 -29.18
N TYR A 112 -6.87 47.65 -29.36
CA TYR A 112 -6.96 49.11 -29.16
C TYR A 112 -6.88 49.93 -30.46
N ALA A 113 -6.24 49.40 -31.50
CA ALA A 113 -6.15 50.05 -32.81
C ALA A 113 -6.13 49.03 -33.95
N VAL A 114 -6.70 49.39 -35.09
CA VAL A 114 -6.72 48.64 -36.34
C VAL A 114 -6.38 49.58 -37.49
N VAL A 115 -5.45 49.17 -38.34
CA VAL A 115 -5.08 49.88 -39.58
C VAL A 115 -5.53 49.02 -40.76
N ASP A 116 -6.53 49.48 -41.49
CA ASP A 116 -7.03 48.82 -42.70
C ASP A 116 -6.17 49.28 -43.91
N MET A 117 -5.60 48.34 -44.67
CA MET A 117 -4.62 48.65 -45.72
C MET A 117 -5.30 49.15 -47.00
N GLU A 118 -4.83 50.29 -47.52
CA GLU A 118 -5.23 50.84 -48.81
C GLU A 118 -4.37 50.21 -49.92
N GLY A 119 -4.77 49.01 -50.36
CA GLY A 119 -4.05 48.22 -51.36
C GLY A 119 -3.29 47.02 -50.78
N PRO A 120 -2.60 46.23 -51.62
CA PRO A 120 -1.95 44.99 -51.21
C PRO A 120 -0.77 45.27 -50.27
N LEU A 121 -0.76 44.59 -49.12
CA LEU A 121 0.36 44.67 -48.17
C LEU A 121 1.59 43.91 -48.68
N PHE A 122 1.37 42.84 -49.44
CA PHE A 122 2.38 41.99 -50.05
C PHE A 122 2.21 41.98 -51.57
N ASP A 123 3.33 42.03 -52.28
CA ASP A 123 3.33 42.06 -53.74
C ASP A 123 2.74 40.74 -54.27
N GLY A 124 1.75 40.82 -55.16
CA GLY A 124 1.06 39.65 -55.72
C GLY A 124 -0.07 39.05 -54.85
N VAL A 125 -0.44 39.68 -53.73
CA VAL A 125 -1.54 39.22 -52.85
C VAL A 125 -2.75 40.15 -52.94
N ASP A 126 -3.82 39.71 -53.60
CA ASP A 126 -5.09 40.43 -53.71
C ASP A 126 -6.05 40.06 -52.55
N LEU A 127 -5.68 40.45 -51.33
CA LEU A 127 -6.47 40.21 -50.12
C LEU A 127 -6.53 41.47 -49.26
N ALA A 128 -7.75 41.92 -48.94
CA ALA A 128 -7.98 43.00 -47.99
C ALA A 128 -7.41 42.62 -46.61
N THR A 129 -6.39 43.38 -46.17
CA THR A 129 -5.58 43.07 -45.00
C THR A 129 -5.65 44.21 -43.99
N SER A 130 -5.64 43.87 -42.70
CA SER A 130 -5.59 44.82 -41.60
C SER A 130 -4.41 44.51 -40.67
N ILE A 131 -3.78 45.55 -40.12
CA ILE A 131 -2.80 45.45 -39.03
C ILE A 131 -3.49 45.81 -37.72
N VAL A 132 -3.47 44.87 -36.77
CA VAL A 132 -4.19 44.94 -35.51
C VAL A 132 -3.19 45.11 -34.38
N PHE A 133 -3.44 46.08 -33.50
CA PHE A 133 -2.62 46.31 -32.31
C PHE A 133 -3.43 46.03 -31.04
N PHE A 134 -2.84 45.24 -30.15
CA PHE A 134 -3.55 44.69 -29.00
C PHE A 134 -2.68 44.62 -27.74
N VAL A 135 -3.35 44.53 -26.60
CA VAL A 135 -2.81 44.16 -25.30
C VAL A 135 -3.64 43.00 -24.76
N ARG A 136 -3.27 42.44 -23.60
CA ARG A 136 -4.16 41.53 -22.88
C ARG A 136 -5.50 42.22 -22.56
N PRO A 137 -6.65 41.54 -22.70
CA PRO A 137 -7.96 42.12 -22.41
C PRO A 137 -8.04 42.74 -21.00
N GLU A 138 -7.42 42.08 -20.02
CA GLU A 138 -7.35 42.54 -18.63
C GLU A 138 -6.57 43.85 -18.45
N ASN A 139 -5.66 44.17 -19.38
CA ASN A 139 -4.86 45.39 -19.35
C ASN A 139 -5.53 46.56 -20.10
N ARG A 140 -6.77 46.40 -20.55
CA ARG A 140 -7.57 47.48 -21.14
C ARG A 140 -8.18 48.32 -20.02
N VAL A 141 -7.95 49.64 -20.04
CA VAL A 141 -8.51 50.53 -19.00
C VAL A 141 -9.95 50.86 -19.36
N PRO A 142 -10.94 50.58 -18.50
CA PRO A 142 -12.24 51.23 -18.60
C PRO A 142 -12.03 52.73 -18.34
N ARG A 143 -12.56 53.61 -19.19
CA ARG A 143 -12.37 55.06 -19.05
C ARG A 143 -12.70 55.48 -17.61
N ARG A 144 -11.72 56.02 -16.86
CA ARG A 144 -12.02 56.75 -15.63
C ARG A 144 -12.86 57.97 -16.02
N LYS A 145 -14.08 58.05 -15.51
CA LYS A 145 -14.96 59.22 -15.63
C LYS A 145 -14.29 60.37 -14.88
N GLY A 146 -13.50 61.16 -15.60
CA GLY A 146 -12.93 62.39 -15.08
C GLY A 146 -13.95 63.51 -15.22
N ASP A 147 -14.99 63.51 -14.38
CA ASP A 147 -15.58 64.76 -13.94
C ASP A 147 -16.22 64.59 -12.56
N ARG A 148 -15.86 65.47 -11.62
CA ARG A 148 -16.37 65.43 -10.25
C ARG A 148 -17.78 66.00 -10.23
N SER A 149 -18.78 65.19 -10.54
CA SER A 149 -20.12 65.29 -9.94
C SER A 149 -20.98 64.09 -10.37
N SER A 150 -21.74 63.55 -9.41
CA SER A 150 -22.80 62.52 -9.50
C SER A 150 -22.44 61.02 -9.37
N ALA A 151 -22.75 60.54 -8.16
CA ALA A 151 -23.38 59.27 -7.73
C ALA A 151 -22.67 57.89 -7.89
N PRO A 152 -22.82 56.97 -6.90
CA PRO A 152 -22.07 55.71 -6.83
C PRO A 152 -22.66 54.52 -7.62
N ASP A 153 -23.83 54.65 -8.25
CA ASP A 153 -24.57 53.49 -8.79
C ASP A 153 -24.70 53.46 -10.33
N ALA A 154 -23.79 54.10 -11.07
CA ALA A 154 -23.81 54.05 -12.54
C ALA A 154 -23.05 52.83 -13.09
N VAL A 155 -23.78 51.92 -13.73
CA VAL A 155 -23.27 50.82 -14.57
C VAL A 155 -22.24 51.38 -15.58
N PRO A 156 -21.05 50.77 -15.73
CA PRO A 156 -20.04 51.26 -16.69
C PRO A 156 -20.55 51.14 -18.14
N GLU A 157 -20.50 52.24 -18.89
CA GLU A 157 -20.81 52.28 -20.33
C GLU A 157 -19.92 51.33 -21.16
N PRO A 158 -20.42 50.75 -22.26
CA PRO A 158 -19.68 49.80 -23.07
C PRO A 158 -18.44 50.44 -23.73
N ALA A 159 -17.33 49.70 -23.72
CA ALA A 159 -16.07 50.09 -24.30
C ALA A 159 -16.21 50.44 -25.80
N HIS A 160 -15.91 51.69 -26.20
CA HIS A 160 -15.79 52.03 -27.62
C HIS A 160 -14.86 51.04 -28.34
N GLY A 161 -15.26 50.54 -29.52
CA GLY A 161 -14.44 49.67 -30.37
C GLY A 161 -13.05 50.26 -30.70
N PRO A 162 -12.12 49.47 -31.26
CA PRO A 162 -10.75 49.92 -31.51
C PRO A 162 -10.70 51.16 -32.42
N VAL A 163 -9.65 51.98 -32.28
CA VAL A 163 -9.41 53.10 -33.21
C VAL A 163 -9.16 52.51 -34.61
N ARG A 164 -9.98 52.90 -35.58
CA ARG A 164 -9.86 52.49 -36.98
C ARG A 164 -9.11 53.56 -37.76
N LEU A 165 -8.03 53.16 -38.42
CA LEU A 165 -7.20 54.00 -39.28
C LEU A 165 -7.07 53.31 -40.65
N SER A 166 -6.68 54.06 -41.67
CA SER A 166 -6.38 53.52 -43.00
C SER A 166 -5.09 54.14 -43.53
N ALA A 167 -4.30 53.34 -44.25
CA ALA A 167 -3.09 53.81 -44.93
C ALA A 167 -2.63 52.83 -46.00
N SER A 168 -1.96 53.34 -47.03
CA SER A 168 -1.17 52.53 -47.96
C SER A 168 0.12 52.01 -47.29
N ARG A 169 0.79 51.02 -47.93
CA ARG A 169 2.07 50.46 -47.44
C ARG A 169 3.14 51.53 -47.20
N ALA A 170 3.20 52.56 -48.05
CA ALA A 170 4.12 53.69 -47.89
C ALA A 170 3.69 54.65 -46.75
N GLY A 171 2.40 54.70 -46.44
CA GLY A 171 1.80 55.57 -45.42
C GLY A 171 1.95 55.05 -43.98
N LEU A 172 2.00 53.73 -43.75
CA LEU A 172 2.94 53.11 -42.80
C LEU A 172 3.32 53.91 -41.54
N SER A 173 4.52 54.47 -41.67
CA SER A 173 5.27 55.14 -40.60
C SER A 173 4.56 56.37 -40.04
N SER A 174 3.73 57.05 -40.85
CA SER A 174 3.02 58.27 -40.44
C SER A 174 1.97 58.02 -39.34
N LEU A 175 1.46 56.79 -39.20
CA LEU A 175 0.44 56.42 -38.22
C LEU A 175 0.99 56.12 -36.82
N SER A 176 2.32 56.06 -36.63
CA SER A 176 2.96 55.65 -35.37
C SER A 176 2.48 56.47 -34.15
N ASN A 177 2.38 57.80 -34.31
CA ASN A 177 1.92 58.69 -33.25
C ASN A 177 0.45 58.45 -32.89
N ALA A 178 -0.41 58.23 -33.89
CA ALA A 178 -1.84 57.97 -33.69
C ALA A 178 -2.08 56.63 -32.98
N ILE A 179 -1.34 55.58 -33.37
CA ILE A 179 -1.41 54.26 -32.73
C ILE A 179 -0.90 54.32 -31.28
N THR A 180 0.20 55.05 -31.05
CA THR A 180 0.75 55.26 -29.70
C THR A 180 -0.21 56.04 -28.81
N ALA A 181 -0.87 57.07 -29.34
CA ALA A 181 -1.91 57.81 -28.63
C ALA A 181 -3.11 56.90 -28.30
N ALA A 182 -3.57 56.09 -29.26
CA ALA A 182 -4.64 55.12 -29.04
C ALA A 182 -4.29 54.11 -27.95
N ARG A 183 -3.04 53.61 -27.92
CA ARG A 183 -2.52 52.75 -26.85
C ARG A 183 -2.58 53.44 -25.50
N ASN A 184 -2.00 54.64 -25.38
CA ASN A 184 -1.90 55.36 -24.11
C ASN A 184 -3.28 55.75 -23.54
N LEU A 185 -4.28 55.94 -24.41
CA LEU A 185 -5.65 56.24 -23.99
C LEU A 185 -6.43 55.01 -23.53
N ARG A 186 -6.12 53.82 -24.06
CA ARG A 186 -6.99 52.63 -23.97
C ARG A 186 -6.34 51.43 -23.25
N ALA A 187 -5.02 51.36 -23.18
CA ALA A 187 -4.29 50.36 -22.42
C ALA A 187 -3.77 50.96 -21.11
N GLY A 188 -3.65 50.11 -20.08
CA GLY A 188 -3.14 50.50 -18.77
C GLY A 188 -1.64 50.71 -18.82
N ARG A 189 -0.91 49.94 -18.02
CA ARG A 189 0.55 49.97 -18.09
C ARG A 189 0.99 49.11 -19.27
N VAL A 190 1.78 49.67 -20.18
CA VAL A 190 2.50 48.90 -21.21
C VAL A 190 3.98 48.94 -20.88
N SER A 191 4.60 47.76 -20.82
CA SER A 191 6.00 47.63 -20.44
C SER A 191 6.90 48.23 -21.52
N PRO A 192 7.87 49.09 -21.16
CA PRO A 192 8.96 49.39 -22.08
C PRO A 192 9.73 48.08 -22.33
N TYR A 193 10.10 47.81 -23.57
CA TYR A 193 10.69 46.55 -24.04
C TYR A 193 12.04 46.15 -23.36
N GLY A 194 12.44 46.81 -22.26
CA GLY A 194 13.71 46.64 -21.56
C GLY A 194 13.64 46.32 -20.06
N SER A 195 12.48 46.30 -19.39
CA SER A 195 12.44 46.12 -17.92
C SER A 195 11.75 44.83 -17.47
N GLY A 196 12.52 43.80 -17.10
CA GLY A 196 12.05 42.80 -16.13
C GLY A 196 12.42 41.33 -16.36
N VAL A 197 12.67 40.88 -17.60
CA VAL A 197 13.10 39.50 -17.87
C VAL A 197 14.59 39.51 -18.17
N THR A 198 15.40 38.74 -17.43
CA THR A 198 16.82 38.60 -17.74
C THR A 198 16.95 38.00 -19.14
N ARG A 199 17.60 38.74 -20.05
CA ARG A 199 17.88 38.36 -21.44
C ARG A 199 18.33 36.90 -21.58
N ALA A 200 19.15 36.41 -20.65
CA ALA A 200 19.65 35.04 -20.63
C ALA A 200 18.56 33.99 -20.34
N GLY A 201 17.60 34.27 -19.47
CA GLY A 201 16.57 33.30 -19.07
C GLY A 201 15.52 33.02 -20.15
N LEU A 202 15.15 34.06 -20.94
CA LEU A 202 14.20 33.90 -22.05
C LEU A 202 14.83 33.11 -23.20
N LEU A 203 16.09 33.39 -23.55
CA LEU A 203 16.83 32.65 -24.58
C LEU A 203 17.00 31.18 -24.20
N ASP A 204 17.44 30.89 -22.96
CA ASP A 204 17.61 29.51 -22.47
C ASP A 204 16.28 28.73 -22.48
N SER A 205 15.18 29.38 -22.06
CA SER A 205 13.85 28.75 -22.09
C SER A 205 13.36 28.51 -23.51
N PHE A 206 13.62 29.45 -24.43
CA PHE A 206 13.26 29.34 -25.84
C PHE A 206 14.02 28.21 -26.54
N GLU A 207 15.34 28.16 -26.35
CA GLU A 207 16.17 27.06 -26.84
C GLU A 207 15.77 25.72 -26.25
N THR A 208 15.39 25.69 -24.98
CA THR A 208 14.93 24.47 -24.29
C THR A 208 13.67 23.91 -24.96
N VAL A 209 12.69 24.76 -25.29
CA VAL A 209 11.49 24.35 -26.03
C VAL A 209 11.86 23.88 -27.45
N GLY A 210 12.74 24.60 -28.15
CA GLY A 210 13.19 24.22 -29.49
C GLY A 210 13.88 22.85 -29.53
N LYS A 211 14.80 22.60 -28.59
CA LYS A 211 15.49 21.30 -28.45
C LYS A 211 14.51 20.17 -28.15
N GLU A 212 13.50 20.41 -27.31
CA GLU A 212 12.47 19.41 -27.02
C GLU A 212 11.53 19.17 -28.21
N HIS A 213 11.13 20.22 -28.93
CA HIS A 213 10.29 20.08 -30.13
C HIS A 213 11.00 19.21 -31.18
N GLU A 214 12.29 19.49 -31.41
CA GLU A 214 13.11 18.72 -32.34
C GLU A 214 13.29 17.28 -31.88
N ARG A 215 13.48 17.05 -30.58
CA ARG A 215 13.53 15.70 -30.00
C ARG A 215 12.25 14.92 -30.28
N ARG A 216 11.08 15.50 -30.00
CA ARG A 216 9.77 14.86 -30.20
C ARG A 216 9.47 14.64 -31.69
N ARG A 217 9.87 15.56 -32.57
CA ARG A 217 9.74 15.44 -34.02
C ARG A 217 10.54 14.25 -34.55
N LYS A 218 11.83 14.16 -34.19
CA LYS A 218 12.68 13.01 -34.56
C LYS A 218 12.14 11.68 -34.04
N GLU A 219 11.54 11.67 -32.86
CA GLU A 219 10.89 10.47 -32.30
C GLU A 219 9.62 10.06 -33.05
N ALA A 220 8.88 11.01 -33.62
CA ALA A 220 7.70 10.72 -34.42
C ALA A 220 8.06 10.18 -35.82
N GLU A 221 9.24 10.53 -36.35
CA GLU A 221 9.75 10.10 -37.66
C GLU A 221 10.46 8.72 -37.62
N GLN A 222 10.91 8.27 -36.44
CA GLN A 222 11.61 6.98 -36.26
C GLN A 222 10.64 5.82 -36.01
N ASP A 223 10.96 4.64 -36.56
CA ASP A 223 10.13 3.44 -36.42
C ASP A 223 10.03 3.00 -34.94
N ARG A 224 8.83 2.56 -34.51
CA ARG A 224 8.47 2.38 -33.08
C ARG A 224 9.39 1.44 -32.30
N SER A 225 10.14 0.59 -32.99
CA SER A 225 11.06 -0.40 -32.42
C SER A 225 12.36 0.19 -31.86
N GLU A 226 12.80 1.37 -32.31
CA GLU A 226 14.05 2.03 -31.86
C GLU A 226 13.86 3.06 -30.72
N ILE A 227 12.61 3.35 -30.32
CA ILE A 227 12.25 4.39 -29.33
C ILE A 227 12.59 3.96 -27.86
N ARG A 228 13.18 2.78 -27.66
CA ARG A 228 13.56 2.28 -26.31
C ARG A 228 14.70 3.10 -25.70
N GLY A 229 14.38 4.25 -25.12
CA GLY A 229 15.35 5.02 -24.33
C GLY A 229 14.98 6.45 -23.92
N ARG A 230 13.95 7.09 -24.52
CA ARG A 230 13.80 8.56 -24.47
C ARG A 230 12.55 9.12 -23.74
N PHE A 231 11.73 8.30 -23.10
CA PHE A 231 10.61 8.80 -22.29
C PHE A 231 11.08 9.42 -20.96
N ASP A 232 10.42 10.49 -20.53
CA ASP A 232 10.69 11.16 -19.25
C ASP A 232 10.40 10.24 -18.06
N VAL A 233 9.36 9.41 -18.16
CA VAL A 233 8.99 8.42 -17.14
C VAL A 233 8.90 7.05 -17.80
N ARG A 234 9.71 6.10 -17.31
CA ARG A 234 9.87 4.78 -17.92
C ARG A 234 9.88 3.63 -16.93
N LEU A 235 9.65 2.42 -17.43
CA LEU A 235 9.77 1.20 -16.65
C LEU A 235 11.22 0.67 -16.69
N ARG A 236 11.87 0.56 -15.53
CA ARG A 236 13.18 -0.09 -15.33
C ARG A 236 12.98 -1.39 -14.54
N GLY A 237 12.79 -2.50 -15.23
CA GLY A 237 12.40 -3.76 -14.60
C GLY A 237 10.99 -3.65 -14.01
N ASN A 238 10.87 -3.64 -12.68
CA ASN A 238 9.59 -3.36 -11.99
C ASN A 238 9.56 -2.00 -11.28
N LYS A 239 10.56 -1.14 -11.51
CA LYS A 239 10.67 0.17 -10.88
C LYS A 239 10.48 1.29 -11.91
N LEU A 240 10.04 2.45 -11.42
CA LEU A 240 9.97 3.67 -12.19
C LEU A 240 11.37 4.27 -12.35
N GLY A 241 11.71 4.66 -13.57
CA GLY A 241 12.85 5.52 -13.85
C GLY A 241 12.34 6.87 -14.31
N VAL A 242 12.67 7.94 -13.57
CA VAL A 242 12.32 9.31 -13.94
C VAL A 242 13.59 9.99 -14.44
N SER A 243 13.53 10.51 -15.67
CA SER A 243 14.63 11.17 -16.39
C SER A 243 14.08 12.36 -17.17
N LEU A 244 13.65 13.38 -16.44
CA LEU A 244 13.01 14.57 -17.01
C LEU A 244 13.98 15.37 -17.89
N SER A 245 13.53 15.72 -19.11
CA SER A 245 14.25 16.67 -19.97
C SER A 245 14.31 18.07 -19.35
N ALA A 246 15.16 18.96 -19.89
CA ALA A 246 15.23 20.36 -19.45
C ALA A 246 13.86 21.06 -19.59
N TYR A 247 13.15 20.77 -20.68
CA TYR A 247 11.79 21.25 -20.92
C TYR A 247 10.81 20.72 -19.87
N ALA A 248 10.81 19.40 -19.61
CA ALA A 248 9.91 18.81 -18.63
C ALA A 248 10.10 19.41 -17.24
N LYS A 249 11.36 19.65 -16.82
CA LYS A 249 11.66 20.32 -15.55
C LYS A 249 11.11 21.74 -15.49
N LEU A 250 11.21 22.49 -16.59
CA LEU A 250 10.70 23.85 -16.70
C LEU A 250 9.15 23.87 -16.60
N ALA A 251 8.48 23.05 -17.41
CA ALA A 251 7.02 22.96 -17.43
C ALA A 251 6.44 22.49 -16.08
N LEU A 252 7.01 21.43 -15.50
CA LEU A 252 6.54 20.91 -14.21
C LEU A 252 6.81 21.86 -13.04
N ARG A 253 7.90 22.65 -13.08
CA ARG A 253 8.15 23.70 -12.06
C ARG A 253 7.08 24.77 -12.14
N LYS A 254 6.67 25.15 -13.35
CA LYS A 254 5.61 26.13 -13.57
C LYS A 254 4.24 25.61 -13.11
N ALA A 255 3.97 24.32 -13.31
CA ALA A 255 2.77 23.65 -12.85
C ALA A 255 2.75 23.32 -11.34
N GLY A 256 3.89 23.44 -10.64
CA GLY A 256 4.01 23.11 -9.21
C GLY A 256 4.14 21.62 -8.89
N THR A 257 4.25 20.74 -9.88
CA THR A 257 4.23 19.27 -9.72
C THR A 257 5.60 18.60 -9.89
N LEU A 258 6.67 19.36 -10.14
CA LEU A 258 8.03 18.82 -10.37
C LEU A 258 8.48 17.86 -9.26
N ARG A 259 8.39 18.27 -8.00
CA ARG A 259 8.87 17.49 -6.87
C ARG A 259 8.08 16.18 -6.71
N GLU A 260 6.78 16.21 -6.97
CA GLU A 260 5.91 15.03 -6.86
C GLU A 260 6.32 13.95 -7.88
N ILE A 261 6.61 14.36 -9.11
CA ILE A 261 7.05 13.45 -10.18
C ILE A 261 8.48 12.95 -9.93
N GLU A 262 9.40 13.80 -9.44
CA GLU A 262 10.76 13.37 -9.09
C GLU A 262 10.79 12.31 -7.99
N LEU A 263 9.88 12.40 -7.00
CA LEU A 263 9.75 11.43 -5.90
C LEU A 263 9.28 10.04 -6.36
N LEU A 264 8.74 9.91 -7.58
CA LEU A 264 8.38 8.62 -8.17
C LEU A 264 9.61 7.83 -8.62
N ASN A 265 10.77 8.47 -8.76
CA ASN A 265 11.98 7.78 -9.21
C ASN A 265 12.38 6.65 -8.25
N GLY A 266 12.58 5.45 -8.80
CA GLY A 266 12.95 4.26 -8.03
C GLY A 266 11.80 3.56 -7.29
N GLN A 267 10.59 4.14 -7.29
CA GLN A 267 9.40 3.48 -6.75
C GLN A 267 9.04 2.23 -7.57
N HIS A 268 8.49 1.21 -6.92
CA HIS A 268 8.01 0.02 -7.61
C HIS A 268 6.67 0.32 -8.32
N VAL A 269 6.42 -0.23 -9.51
CA VAL A 269 5.18 0.05 -10.28
C VAL A 269 3.90 -0.30 -9.51
N SER A 270 3.97 -1.26 -8.57
CA SER A 270 2.87 -1.58 -7.64
C SER A 270 2.40 -0.41 -6.77
N TYR A 271 3.21 0.65 -6.64
CA TYR A 271 2.87 1.87 -5.92
C TYR A 271 1.55 2.48 -6.39
N PHE A 272 1.28 2.46 -7.69
CA PHE A 272 0.05 3.01 -8.27
C PHE A 272 -1.21 2.25 -7.87
N GLY A 273 -1.11 0.97 -7.53
CA GLY A 273 -2.24 0.19 -7.01
C GLY A 273 -2.76 0.70 -5.66
N GLN A 274 -1.93 1.41 -4.89
CA GLN A 274 -2.31 2.04 -3.62
C GLN A 274 -2.47 3.56 -3.72
N ASN A 275 -1.87 4.19 -4.73
CA ASN A 275 -1.80 5.65 -4.90
C ASN A 275 -2.29 6.05 -6.29
N LYS A 276 -3.57 5.79 -6.59
CA LYS A 276 -4.16 6.08 -7.90
C LYS A 276 -4.02 7.56 -8.31
N ARG A 277 -4.08 8.48 -7.34
CA ARG A 277 -3.88 9.92 -7.59
C ARG A 277 -2.51 10.23 -8.19
N ALA A 278 -1.46 9.52 -7.78
CA ALA A 278 -0.13 9.72 -8.35
C ALA A 278 -0.03 9.25 -9.81
N TRP A 279 -0.77 8.19 -10.16
CA TRP A 279 -0.91 7.78 -11.57
C TRP A 279 -1.71 8.80 -12.38
N GLN A 280 -2.83 9.28 -11.83
CA GLN A 280 -3.62 10.33 -12.48
C GLN A 280 -2.80 11.60 -12.70
N GLY A 281 -2.02 12.04 -11.70
CA GLY A 281 -1.15 13.21 -11.84
C GLY A 281 -0.08 13.05 -12.94
N LEU A 282 0.41 11.82 -13.20
CA LEU A 282 1.28 11.56 -14.35
C LEU A 282 0.50 11.68 -15.67
N LEU A 283 -0.70 11.11 -15.75
CA LEU A 283 -1.56 11.21 -16.94
C LEU A 283 -1.93 12.66 -17.23
N ASP A 284 -2.26 13.44 -16.21
CA ASP A 284 -2.60 14.86 -16.34
C ASP A 284 -1.38 15.66 -16.82
N ALA A 285 -0.18 15.36 -16.30
CA ALA A 285 1.06 16.01 -16.73
C ALA A 285 1.44 15.65 -18.18
N GLU A 286 1.20 14.42 -18.61
CA GLU A 286 1.40 13.99 -19.99
C GLU A 286 0.36 14.61 -20.93
N HIS A 287 -0.91 14.65 -20.52
CA HIS A 287 -2.00 15.28 -21.27
C HIS A 287 -1.77 16.78 -21.47
N ALA A 288 -1.25 17.46 -20.44
CA ALA A 288 -0.80 18.85 -20.52
C ALA A 288 0.51 19.03 -21.34
N GLY A 289 1.10 17.94 -21.83
CA GLY A 289 2.31 17.94 -22.65
C GLY A 289 3.62 18.15 -21.90
N HIS A 290 3.58 18.21 -20.56
CA HIS A 290 4.74 18.49 -19.71
C HIS A 290 5.78 17.37 -19.75
N ILE A 291 5.33 16.12 -19.85
CA ILE A 291 6.17 14.92 -19.84
C ILE A 291 5.73 13.93 -20.93
N THR A 292 6.55 12.90 -21.12
CA THR A 292 6.25 11.74 -21.96
C THR A 292 6.33 10.46 -21.12
N ILE A 293 5.34 9.55 -21.27
CA ILE A 293 5.28 8.28 -20.52
C ILE A 293 5.52 7.11 -21.48
N ASP A 294 6.39 6.19 -21.06
CA ASP A 294 6.64 4.93 -21.77
C ASP A 294 5.35 4.08 -21.87
N PRO A 295 4.91 3.67 -23.07
CA PRO A 295 3.73 2.82 -23.25
C PRO A 295 3.77 1.52 -22.44
N ALA A 296 4.95 0.92 -22.28
CA ALA A 296 5.10 -0.30 -21.48
C ALA A 296 4.87 -0.03 -19.98
N LEU A 297 5.21 1.17 -19.52
CA LEU A 297 4.87 1.60 -18.16
C LEU A 297 3.35 1.78 -18.02
N ARG A 298 2.68 2.41 -18.99
CA ARG A 298 1.22 2.59 -18.98
C ARG A 298 0.50 1.26 -18.85
N GLU A 299 0.76 0.33 -19.76
CA GLU A 299 0.14 -1.00 -19.75
C GLU A 299 0.36 -1.70 -18.40
N ARG A 300 1.60 -1.62 -17.88
CA ARG A 300 1.93 -2.26 -16.60
C ARG A 300 1.24 -1.58 -15.41
N ALA A 301 1.16 -0.25 -15.39
CA ALA A 301 0.52 0.52 -14.33
C ALA A 301 -1.00 0.27 -14.32
N GLU A 302 -1.63 0.29 -15.48
CA GLU A 302 -3.06 -0.02 -15.65
C GLU A 302 -3.38 -1.45 -15.21
N ALA A 303 -2.56 -2.43 -15.60
CA ALA A 303 -2.70 -3.81 -15.14
C ALA A 303 -2.57 -3.94 -13.61
N VAL A 304 -1.61 -3.23 -13.01
CA VAL A 304 -1.43 -3.19 -11.55
C VAL A 304 -2.62 -2.56 -10.83
N ILE A 305 -3.17 -1.47 -11.37
CA ILE A 305 -4.35 -0.80 -10.81
C ILE A 305 -5.57 -1.72 -10.91
N ALA A 306 -5.79 -2.36 -12.07
CA ALA A 306 -6.85 -3.32 -12.25
C ALA A 306 -6.71 -4.54 -11.33
N ASP A 307 -5.49 -5.05 -11.11
CA ASP A 307 -5.20 -6.10 -10.14
C ASP A 307 -5.50 -5.65 -8.69
N ALA A 308 -5.15 -4.40 -8.34
CA ALA A 308 -5.42 -3.84 -7.02
C ALA A 308 -6.93 -3.63 -6.78
N GLU A 309 -7.67 -3.13 -7.77
CA GLU A 309 -9.12 -3.01 -7.73
C GLU A 309 -9.79 -4.37 -7.61
N ARG A 310 -9.34 -5.35 -8.41
CA ARG A 310 -9.78 -6.74 -8.28
C ARG A 310 -9.49 -7.25 -6.88
N ALA A 311 -8.31 -7.02 -6.31
CA ALA A 311 -7.98 -7.46 -4.96
C ALA A 311 -8.87 -6.82 -3.89
N ALA A 312 -9.23 -5.54 -4.04
CA ALA A 312 -10.08 -4.78 -3.10
C ALA A 312 -11.60 -4.97 -3.31
N THR A 313 -12.04 -5.55 -4.43
CA THR A 313 -13.46 -5.77 -4.71
C THR A 313 -14.05 -6.82 -3.74
N PRO A 314 -15.19 -6.57 -3.08
CA PRO A 314 -15.83 -7.56 -2.21
C PRO A 314 -16.12 -8.91 -2.90
N LEU A 315 -16.01 -10.02 -2.16
CA LEU A 315 -16.38 -11.34 -2.70
C LEU A 315 -17.88 -11.45 -2.93
N PHE A 316 -18.69 -10.89 -2.03
CA PHE A 316 -20.16 -11.00 -2.04
C PHE A 316 -20.80 -9.60 -1.97
N PRO A 317 -22.08 -9.47 -2.39
CA PRO A 317 -22.83 -8.23 -2.23
C PRO A 317 -22.85 -7.76 -0.77
N LEU A 318 -22.70 -6.46 -0.57
CA LEU A 318 -22.64 -5.85 0.75
C LEU A 318 -24.00 -5.35 1.21
N ARG A 319 -24.30 -5.57 2.50
CA ARG A 319 -25.42 -4.91 3.19
C ARG A 319 -25.15 -3.41 3.31
N PRO A 320 -26.18 -2.54 3.38
CA PRO A 320 -26.00 -1.09 3.46
C PRO A 320 -25.01 -0.64 4.53
N GLN A 321 -25.13 -1.14 5.76
CA GLN A 321 -24.21 -0.83 6.87
C GLN A 321 -22.73 -1.13 6.56
N MET A 322 -22.44 -2.15 5.73
CA MET A 322 -21.08 -2.53 5.35
C MET A 322 -20.47 -1.58 4.31
N ARG A 323 -21.32 -0.86 3.58
CA ARG A 323 -20.92 0.07 2.51
C ARG A 323 -20.34 1.37 3.05
N LEU A 324 -20.59 1.71 4.31
CA LEU A 324 -20.04 2.89 4.98
C LEU A 324 -18.50 2.96 4.87
N GLY A 325 -17.81 1.81 4.87
CA GLY A 325 -16.36 1.75 4.70
C GLY A 325 -15.85 2.35 3.38
N TRP A 326 -16.69 2.42 2.35
CA TRP A 326 -16.38 2.96 1.02
C TRP A 326 -16.75 4.43 0.83
N LEU A 327 -17.32 5.10 1.85
CA LEU A 327 -17.59 6.54 1.79
C LEU A 327 -16.32 7.37 1.57
N SER A 328 -15.16 6.89 2.01
CA SER A 328 -13.89 7.60 1.80
C SER A 328 -13.47 7.69 0.34
N ASP A 329 -14.13 6.95 -0.56
CA ASP A 329 -13.83 6.97 -2.00
C ASP A 329 -14.64 8.05 -2.74
N LEU A 330 -15.59 8.69 -2.05
CA LEU A 330 -16.47 9.72 -2.59
C LEU A 330 -16.10 11.11 -2.03
N ALA A 331 -16.28 12.15 -2.85
CA ALA A 331 -16.13 13.55 -2.45
C ALA A 331 -17.48 14.25 -2.21
N ARG A 332 -18.57 13.68 -2.74
CA ARG A 332 -19.95 14.14 -2.59
C ARG A 332 -20.86 12.94 -2.42
N ILE A 333 -22.03 13.13 -1.81
CA ILE A 333 -23.02 12.09 -1.60
C ILE A 333 -24.43 12.58 -1.93
N PRO A 334 -25.25 11.82 -2.68
CA PRO A 334 -26.64 12.17 -2.95
C PRO A 334 -27.53 11.95 -1.73
N CYS A 335 -28.40 12.90 -1.45
CA CYS A 335 -29.47 12.77 -0.47
C CYS A 335 -30.71 12.13 -1.10
N ARG A 336 -31.34 11.21 -0.38
CA ARG A 336 -32.52 10.43 -0.81
C ARG A 336 -33.81 10.88 -0.15
N LYS A 337 -33.73 11.50 1.02
CA LYS A 337 -34.87 11.87 1.85
C LYS A 337 -34.64 13.24 2.47
N ASP A 338 -35.64 14.10 2.38
CA ASP A 338 -35.60 15.44 2.96
C ASP A 338 -35.38 15.40 4.47
N ASP A 339 -34.47 16.24 4.95
CA ASP A 339 -34.34 16.66 6.35
C ASP A 339 -34.07 18.16 6.38
N PRO A 340 -35.14 18.99 6.35
CA PRO A 340 -35.01 20.44 6.36
C PRO A 340 -34.33 20.98 7.63
N GLU A 341 -34.42 20.29 8.76
CA GLU A 341 -33.78 20.73 10.02
C GLU A 341 -32.26 20.70 9.93
N ARG A 342 -31.72 19.75 9.15
CA ARG A 342 -30.29 19.63 8.84
C ARG A 342 -29.92 20.19 7.46
N GLY A 343 -30.86 20.87 6.80
CA GLY A 343 -30.66 21.48 5.49
C GLY A 343 -30.41 20.49 4.35
N PHE A 344 -30.90 19.25 4.46
CA PHE A 344 -30.79 18.23 3.42
C PHE A 344 -32.09 18.12 2.61
N MET A 345 -31.97 18.13 1.28
CA MET A 345 -33.06 18.00 0.32
C MET A 345 -32.82 16.80 -0.60
N ALA A 346 -33.84 15.99 -0.79
CA ALA A 346 -33.79 14.81 -1.64
C ALA A 346 -33.45 15.18 -3.10
N GLY A 347 -32.53 14.44 -3.69
CA GLY A 347 -32.02 14.68 -5.05
C GLY A 347 -30.83 15.64 -5.12
N GLU A 348 -30.50 16.37 -4.05
CA GLU A 348 -29.29 17.19 -3.98
C GLU A 348 -28.05 16.38 -3.57
N GLU A 349 -26.88 16.86 -3.97
CA GLU A 349 -25.60 16.28 -3.55
C GLU A 349 -24.86 17.18 -2.56
N TYR A 350 -24.37 16.59 -1.48
CA TYR A 350 -23.65 17.31 -0.43
C TYR A 350 -22.16 16.94 -0.41
N PRO A 351 -21.25 17.90 -0.11
CA PRO A 351 -19.84 17.59 0.11
C PRO A 351 -19.67 16.56 1.21
N LEU A 352 -18.85 15.55 0.94
CA LEU A 352 -18.56 14.43 1.85
C LEU A 352 -17.07 14.41 2.18
N SER A 353 -16.75 14.23 3.45
CA SER A 353 -15.40 13.87 3.87
C SER A 353 -15.45 12.82 4.97
N THR A 354 -14.46 11.94 5.01
CA THR A 354 -14.31 10.95 6.07
C THR A 354 -13.01 11.16 6.80
N ALA A 355 -13.05 11.09 8.13
CA ALA A 355 -11.88 11.15 8.98
C ALA A 355 -11.89 9.98 9.96
N SER A 356 -10.77 9.78 10.64
CA SER A 356 -10.72 8.84 11.75
C SER A 356 -10.69 9.61 13.06
N LYS A 357 -11.69 9.36 13.90
CA LYS A 357 -11.87 10.02 15.19
C LYS A 357 -11.53 9.04 16.32
N VAL A 358 -10.75 9.50 17.29
CA VAL A 358 -10.52 8.74 18.53
C VAL A 358 -11.51 9.26 19.56
N ALA A 359 -12.40 8.39 20.02
CA ALA A 359 -13.29 8.66 21.12
C ALA A 359 -12.68 8.10 22.41
N THR A 360 -12.59 8.93 23.45
CA THR A 360 -12.04 8.56 24.75
C THR A 360 -13.11 8.70 25.81
N GLU A 361 -13.33 7.63 26.57
CA GLU A 361 -14.23 7.57 27.72
C GLU A 361 -13.40 7.42 28.99
N THR A 362 -13.68 8.23 30.02
CA THR A 362 -12.95 8.20 31.29
C THR A 362 -13.84 7.65 32.39
N GLU A 363 -13.32 6.67 33.13
CA GLU A 363 -14.02 6.02 34.24
C GLU A 363 -13.10 5.93 35.47
N ARG A 364 -13.67 5.96 36.68
CA ARG A 364 -12.95 5.71 37.94
C ARG A 364 -13.47 4.42 38.57
N ARG A 365 -12.59 3.45 38.79
CA ARG A 365 -12.92 2.14 39.38
C ARG A 365 -12.05 1.86 40.61
N VAL A 366 -12.60 1.17 41.59
CA VAL A 366 -11.84 0.68 42.75
C VAL A 366 -11.04 -0.55 42.32
N VAL A 367 -9.74 -0.54 42.58
CA VAL A 367 -8.80 -1.62 42.27
C VAL A 367 -7.98 -1.91 43.50
N GLU A 368 -7.75 -3.18 43.82
CA GLU A 368 -6.87 -3.56 44.93
C GLU A 368 -5.41 -3.18 44.63
N ASN A 369 -4.76 -2.53 45.58
CA ASN A 369 -3.35 -2.15 45.50
C ASN A 369 -2.43 -3.35 45.81
N ARG A 370 -1.11 -3.13 45.85
CA ARG A 370 -0.13 -4.20 46.15
C ARG A 370 -0.24 -4.78 47.56
N GLN A 371 -0.97 -4.10 48.44
CA GLN A 371 -1.22 -4.45 49.83
C GLN A 371 -2.64 -5.02 50.03
N GLY A 372 -3.41 -5.23 48.95
CA GLY A 372 -4.78 -5.74 49.01
C GLY A 372 -5.83 -4.70 49.41
N GLU A 373 -5.47 -3.43 49.54
CA GLU A 373 -6.39 -2.37 49.93
C GLU A 373 -7.09 -1.77 48.70
N PRO A 374 -8.38 -1.41 48.81
CA PRO A 374 -9.12 -0.77 47.72
C PRO A 374 -8.57 0.63 47.42
N GLU A 375 -8.10 0.86 46.19
CA GLU A 375 -7.64 2.17 45.69
C GLU A 375 -8.47 2.61 44.48
N LEU A 376 -9.00 3.83 44.50
CA LEU A 376 -9.69 4.39 43.34
C LEU A 376 -8.69 4.75 42.23
N ARG A 377 -8.88 4.20 41.03
CA ARG A 377 -8.00 4.38 39.87
C ARG A 377 -8.77 4.91 38.67
N ARG A 378 -8.16 5.83 37.93
CA ARG A 378 -8.69 6.37 36.67
C ARG A 378 -8.28 5.47 35.49
N PHE A 379 -9.26 5.17 34.65
CA PHE A 379 -9.11 4.43 33.40
C PHE A 379 -9.57 5.31 32.24
N GLU A 380 -8.83 5.24 31.13
CA GLU A 380 -9.21 5.85 29.86
C GLU A 380 -9.40 4.77 28.81
N THR A 381 -10.61 4.67 28.26
CA THR A 381 -10.94 3.74 27.18
C THR A 381 -10.95 4.49 25.86
N GLU A 382 -10.04 4.14 24.97
CA GLU A 382 -9.93 4.70 23.62
C GLU A 382 -10.52 3.74 22.60
N ARG A 383 -11.34 4.28 21.70
CA ARG A 383 -11.84 3.57 20.52
C ARG A 383 -11.75 4.46 19.30
N ARG A 384 -11.34 3.88 18.17
CA ARG A 384 -11.23 4.56 16.88
C ARG A 384 -12.50 4.35 16.08
N LEU A 385 -13.08 5.42 15.57
CA LEU A 385 -14.34 5.41 14.81
C LEU A 385 -14.13 6.05 13.44
N LEU A 386 -14.94 5.64 12.48
CA LEU A 386 -15.12 6.37 11.24
C LEU A 386 -15.99 7.61 11.51
N GLU A 387 -15.45 8.80 11.29
CA GLU A 387 -16.22 10.04 11.28
C GLU A 387 -16.58 10.37 9.83
N VAL A 388 -17.87 10.59 9.58
CA VAL A 388 -18.44 10.95 8.28
C VAL A 388 -19.00 12.36 8.37
N ARG A 389 -18.47 13.30 7.60
CA ARG A 389 -18.96 14.68 7.54
C ARG A 389 -19.65 14.93 6.23
N ILE A 390 -20.90 15.38 6.29
CA ILE A 390 -21.74 15.72 5.15
C ILE A 390 -22.21 17.15 5.33
N GLY A 391 -21.75 18.07 4.49
CA GLY A 391 -21.92 19.50 4.72
C GLY A 391 -21.31 19.91 6.07
N GLU A 392 -22.12 20.54 6.93
CA GLU A 392 -21.72 20.98 8.27
C GLU A 392 -21.95 19.92 9.36
N HIS A 393 -22.65 18.82 9.04
CA HIS A 393 -23.02 17.80 10.00
C HIS A 393 -21.98 16.67 10.07
N SER A 394 -21.75 16.15 11.27
CA SER A 394 -20.83 15.03 11.54
C SER A 394 -21.59 13.84 12.12
N PHE A 395 -21.28 12.67 11.59
CA PHE A 395 -21.85 11.38 11.95
C PHE A 395 -20.71 10.42 12.32
N ASP A 396 -20.98 9.49 13.23
CA ASP A 396 -20.05 8.41 13.57
C ASP A 396 -20.72 7.03 13.41
N GLU A 397 -20.03 5.97 13.85
CA GLU A 397 -20.53 4.59 13.76
C GLU A 397 -21.50 4.22 14.90
N GLY A 398 -22.13 5.18 15.57
CA GLY A 398 -23.27 4.93 16.46
C GLY A 398 -24.47 4.36 15.69
N GLU A 399 -25.26 3.48 16.33
CA GLU A 399 -26.37 2.78 15.66
C GLU A 399 -27.40 3.74 15.03
N GLU A 400 -27.75 4.81 15.74
CA GLU A 400 -28.66 5.87 15.26
C GLU A 400 -28.10 6.60 14.03
N ASN A 401 -26.81 6.95 14.07
CA ASN A 401 -26.13 7.63 12.96
C ASN A 401 -26.03 6.73 11.73
N VAL A 402 -25.74 5.44 11.92
CA VAL A 402 -25.71 4.46 10.83
C VAL A 402 -27.08 4.29 10.19
N ALA A 403 -28.14 4.18 11.00
CA ALA A 403 -29.52 4.10 10.51
C ALA A 403 -29.90 5.37 9.73
N TYR A 404 -29.61 6.54 10.30
CA TYR A 404 -29.85 7.84 9.66
C TYR A 404 -29.14 7.95 8.31
N LEU A 405 -27.84 7.62 8.24
CA LEU A 405 -27.06 7.67 7.00
C LEU A 405 -27.60 6.72 5.93
N ALA A 406 -28.03 5.52 6.32
CA ALA A 406 -28.57 4.54 5.38
C ALA A 406 -29.96 4.92 4.84
N GLU A 407 -30.75 5.66 5.63
CA GLU A 407 -32.07 6.14 5.25
C GLU A 407 -32.00 7.40 4.37
N HIS A 408 -31.17 8.37 4.74
CA HIS A 408 -31.18 9.71 4.14
C HIS A 408 -30.20 9.85 2.97
N PHE A 409 -29.22 8.96 2.80
CA PHE A 409 -28.21 9.09 1.76
C PHE A 409 -28.02 7.82 0.93
N GLU A 410 -27.56 8.02 -0.30
CA GLU A 410 -27.16 6.94 -1.19
C GLU A 410 -25.76 6.42 -0.83
N LEU A 411 -25.71 5.34 -0.06
CA LEU A 411 -24.44 4.69 0.28
C LEU A 411 -23.80 4.01 -0.96
N PRO A 412 -22.49 4.19 -1.21
CA PRO A 412 -21.81 3.66 -2.38
C PRO A 412 -21.89 2.14 -2.45
N ASP A 413 -22.25 1.59 -3.61
CA ASP A 413 -22.16 0.15 -3.85
C ASP A 413 -20.85 -0.18 -4.61
N PRO A 414 -19.82 -0.71 -3.94
CA PRO A 414 -18.61 -1.15 -4.64
C PRO A 414 -18.88 -2.34 -5.57
N GLY A 415 -20.03 -3.00 -5.46
CA GLY A 415 -20.35 -4.24 -6.13
C GLY A 415 -19.60 -5.43 -5.52
N CYS A 416 -19.61 -6.56 -6.22
CA CYS A 416 -18.84 -7.74 -5.82
C CYS A 416 -18.15 -8.36 -7.04
N VAL A 417 -17.27 -9.33 -6.83
CA VAL A 417 -16.54 -9.96 -7.94
C VAL A 417 -17.46 -10.60 -8.99
N ALA A 418 -18.64 -11.07 -8.61
CA ALA A 418 -19.59 -11.61 -9.59
C ALA A 418 -20.24 -10.54 -10.47
N THR A 419 -20.36 -9.29 -10.00
CA THR A 419 -20.89 -8.18 -10.81
C THR A 419 -19.79 -7.44 -11.57
N ARG A 420 -18.61 -7.28 -10.96
CA ARG A 420 -17.46 -6.57 -11.55
C ARG A 420 -16.62 -7.46 -12.48
N HIS A 421 -16.59 -8.77 -12.24
CA HIS A 421 -15.82 -9.75 -13.03
C HIS A 421 -16.65 -11.01 -13.35
N PRO A 422 -17.84 -10.88 -13.97
CA PRO A 422 -18.78 -11.99 -14.16
C PRO A 422 -18.19 -13.13 -14.98
N GLU A 423 -17.42 -12.81 -16.02
CA GLU A 423 -16.81 -13.80 -16.90
C GLU A 423 -15.77 -14.66 -16.19
N GLN A 424 -14.90 -14.04 -15.38
CA GLN A 424 -13.91 -14.76 -14.60
C GLN A 424 -14.57 -15.70 -13.58
N VAL A 425 -15.63 -15.25 -12.90
CA VAL A 425 -16.39 -16.10 -11.97
C VAL A 425 -17.05 -17.27 -12.70
N ARG A 426 -17.63 -17.03 -13.88
CA ARG A 426 -18.21 -18.07 -14.74
C ARG A 426 -17.16 -19.10 -15.17
N CYS A 427 -16.00 -18.65 -15.64
CA CYS A 427 -14.89 -19.52 -16.02
C CYS A 427 -14.38 -20.34 -14.83
N ASN A 428 -14.17 -19.72 -13.67
CA ASN A 428 -13.76 -20.41 -12.44
C ASN A 428 -14.80 -21.46 -12.03
N ARG A 429 -16.10 -21.16 -12.12
CA ARG A 429 -17.16 -22.11 -11.82
C ARG A 429 -17.16 -23.30 -12.79
N GLY A 430 -16.92 -23.05 -14.08
CA GLY A 430 -16.74 -24.09 -15.08
C GLY A 430 -15.56 -25.01 -14.76
N LEU A 431 -14.41 -24.42 -14.42
CA LEU A 431 -13.21 -25.14 -13.99
C LEU A 431 -13.47 -26.01 -12.75
N LEU A 432 -14.15 -25.47 -11.73
CA LEU A 432 -14.48 -26.24 -10.52
C LEU A 432 -15.40 -27.42 -10.82
N LYS A 433 -16.43 -27.22 -11.65
CA LYS A 433 -17.31 -28.31 -12.11
C LYS A 433 -16.55 -29.38 -12.89
N GLN A 434 -15.61 -28.96 -13.74
CA GLN A 434 -14.75 -29.88 -14.47
C GLN A 434 -13.91 -30.72 -13.50
N ILE A 435 -13.24 -30.09 -12.52
CA ILE A 435 -12.46 -30.78 -11.49
C ILE A 435 -13.33 -31.80 -10.74
N SER A 436 -14.51 -31.40 -10.29
CA SER A 436 -15.46 -32.30 -9.60
C SER A 436 -15.82 -33.52 -10.45
N ARG A 437 -16.18 -33.31 -11.72
CA ARG A 437 -16.55 -34.40 -12.66
C ARG A 437 -15.40 -35.36 -12.91
N GLU A 438 -14.21 -34.86 -13.21
CA GLU A 438 -13.02 -35.68 -13.49
C GLU A 438 -12.63 -36.56 -12.30
N ASN A 439 -12.97 -36.14 -11.09
CA ASN A 439 -12.61 -36.84 -9.86
C ASN A 439 -13.81 -37.56 -9.20
N GLY A 440 -14.98 -37.63 -9.84
CA GLY A 440 -16.12 -38.41 -9.37
C GLY A 440 -16.75 -37.92 -8.07
N PHE A 441 -16.74 -36.60 -7.80
CA PHE A 441 -17.47 -36.00 -6.68
C PHE A 441 -18.26 -34.77 -7.13
N GLU A 442 -19.17 -34.28 -6.29
CA GLU A 442 -19.93 -33.06 -6.58
C GLU A 442 -19.72 -32.02 -5.48
N LEU A 443 -19.39 -30.79 -5.88
CA LEU A 443 -19.39 -29.64 -5.00
C LEU A 443 -20.80 -29.10 -4.84
N LYS A 444 -21.19 -28.81 -3.60
CA LYS A 444 -22.46 -28.14 -3.31
C LYS A 444 -22.47 -26.73 -3.92
N LEU A 445 -23.66 -26.19 -4.18
CA LEU A 445 -23.82 -24.88 -4.83
C LEU A 445 -23.08 -23.76 -4.09
N PHE A 446 -23.17 -23.73 -2.75
CA PHE A 446 -22.45 -22.74 -1.96
C PHE A 446 -20.92 -22.92 -2.08
N GLN A 447 -20.42 -24.16 -2.13
CA GLN A 447 -18.98 -24.40 -2.33
C GLN A 447 -18.54 -23.88 -3.69
N LEU A 448 -19.28 -24.20 -4.77
CA LEU A 448 -18.99 -23.68 -6.10
C LEU A 448 -18.97 -22.14 -6.13
N ASP A 449 -19.98 -21.49 -5.54
CA ASP A 449 -20.06 -20.04 -5.55
C ASP A 449 -18.92 -19.38 -4.77
N HIS A 450 -18.67 -19.84 -3.55
CA HIS A 450 -17.61 -19.30 -2.70
C HIS A 450 -16.20 -19.53 -3.28
N LEU A 451 -15.92 -20.74 -3.79
CA LEU A 451 -14.62 -21.05 -4.38
C LEU A 451 -14.38 -20.28 -5.67
N SER A 452 -15.38 -20.18 -6.55
CA SER A 452 -15.25 -19.46 -7.83
C SER A 452 -14.92 -17.98 -7.64
N ARG A 453 -15.53 -17.35 -6.61
CA ARG A 453 -15.26 -15.97 -6.20
C ARG A 453 -13.87 -15.83 -5.58
N LEU A 454 -13.48 -16.73 -4.68
CA LEU A 454 -12.17 -16.67 -4.02
C LEU A 454 -11.01 -16.85 -5.02
N LEU A 455 -11.18 -17.73 -6.02
CA LEU A 455 -10.20 -17.94 -7.09
C LEU A 455 -9.92 -16.68 -7.91
N THR A 456 -10.84 -15.70 -7.98
CA THR A 456 -10.57 -14.41 -8.66
C THR A 456 -9.44 -13.61 -8.01
N LYS A 457 -9.13 -13.90 -6.74
CA LYS A 457 -8.08 -13.25 -5.96
C LYS A 457 -6.76 -14.02 -5.98
N GLY A 458 -6.82 -15.31 -6.31
CA GLY A 458 -5.69 -16.23 -6.22
C GLY A 458 -5.21 -16.55 -4.80
N ARG A 459 -5.89 -16.03 -3.77
CA ARG A 459 -5.61 -16.20 -2.33
C ARG A 459 -6.83 -15.84 -1.48
N GLY A 460 -6.85 -16.22 -0.21
CA GLY A 460 -7.84 -15.75 0.74
C GLY A 460 -8.22 -16.76 1.82
N MET A 461 -9.24 -16.44 2.60
CA MET A 461 -9.65 -17.23 3.77
C MET A 461 -11.01 -17.90 3.56
N LEU A 462 -11.07 -19.22 3.72
CA LEU A 462 -12.29 -20.00 3.85
C LEU A 462 -12.71 -20.06 5.32
N ALA A 463 -13.53 -19.10 5.72
CA ALA A 463 -14.05 -19.00 7.08
C ALA A 463 -15.34 -19.82 7.25
N PHE A 464 -15.42 -21.04 6.72
CA PHE A 464 -16.65 -21.85 6.78
C PHE A 464 -16.85 -22.49 8.15
N GLU A 465 -18.10 -22.56 8.61
CA GLU A 465 -18.44 -23.31 9.81
C GLU A 465 -17.98 -24.79 9.75
N GLN A 466 -17.81 -25.38 10.93
CA GLN A 466 -17.41 -26.78 11.05
C GLN A 466 -18.44 -27.69 10.36
N GLY A 467 -17.95 -28.67 9.59
CA GLY A 467 -18.80 -29.61 8.84
C GLY A 467 -19.15 -29.19 7.41
N LEU A 468 -18.71 -28.02 6.91
CA LEU A 468 -19.01 -27.56 5.54
C LEU A 468 -17.99 -27.99 4.46
N GLY A 469 -17.14 -28.97 4.76
CA GLY A 469 -16.20 -29.54 3.78
C GLY A 469 -14.99 -28.63 3.45
N LYS A 470 -14.35 -28.03 4.47
CA LYS A 470 -13.15 -27.18 4.27
C LYS A 470 -12.00 -27.93 3.59
N THR A 471 -11.77 -29.18 3.95
CA THR A 471 -10.70 -30.03 3.39
C THR A 471 -10.87 -30.23 1.88
N VAL A 472 -12.02 -30.74 1.41
CA VAL A 472 -12.29 -30.88 -0.03
C VAL A 472 -12.22 -29.53 -0.76
N CYS A 473 -12.67 -28.44 -0.13
CA CYS A 473 -12.56 -27.09 -0.69
C CYS A 473 -11.10 -26.65 -0.89
N GLN A 474 -10.21 -26.88 0.09
CA GLN A 474 -8.79 -26.53 -0.02
C GLN A 474 -8.05 -27.39 -1.05
N LEU A 475 -8.33 -28.70 -1.12
CA LEU A 475 -7.78 -29.57 -2.15
C LEU A 475 -8.22 -29.12 -3.56
N THR A 476 -9.49 -28.74 -3.70
CA THR A 476 -10.04 -28.20 -4.95
C THR A 476 -9.40 -26.87 -5.33
N LEU A 477 -9.22 -25.94 -4.37
CA LEU A 477 -8.53 -24.68 -4.61
C LEU A 477 -7.09 -24.89 -5.07
N ALA A 478 -6.38 -25.85 -4.48
CA ALA A 478 -5.03 -26.18 -4.88
C ALA A 478 -4.97 -26.67 -6.33
N GLU A 479 -5.84 -27.62 -6.70
CA GLU A 479 -5.92 -28.12 -8.07
C GLU A 479 -6.32 -27.02 -9.08
N ALA A 480 -7.37 -26.25 -8.76
CA ALA A 480 -7.84 -25.17 -9.62
C ALA A 480 -6.76 -24.11 -9.83
N GLN A 481 -6.05 -23.72 -8.77
CA GLN A 481 -5.01 -22.71 -8.84
C GLN A 481 -3.79 -23.16 -9.67
N ILE A 482 -3.45 -24.46 -9.63
CA ILE A 482 -2.43 -25.06 -10.50
C ILE A 482 -2.88 -24.99 -11.98
N ARG A 483 -4.14 -25.33 -12.28
CA ARG A 483 -4.69 -25.23 -13.65
C ARG A 483 -4.77 -23.79 -14.15
N LEU A 484 -4.91 -22.82 -13.25
CA LEU A 484 -4.84 -21.37 -13.54
C LEU A 484 -3.41 -20.83 -13.65
N GLY A 485 -2.38 -21.69 -13.60
CA GLY A 485 -0.99 -21.31 -13.89
C GLY A 485 -0.05 -21.21 -12.68
N ALA A 486 -0.50 -21.58 -11.48
CA ALA A 486 0.44 -21.75 -10.36
C ALA A 486 1.42 -22.89 -10.63
N LYS A 487 2.60 -22.85 -9.99
CA LYS A 487 3.53 -23.99 -10.11
C LYS A 487 2.86 -25.27 -9.61
N PRO A 488 3.12 -26.43 -10.25
CA PRO A 488 2.37 -27.67 -10.04
C PRO A 488 2.76 -28.41 -8.74
N HIS A 489 2.93 -27.66 -7.66
CA HIS A 489 3.24 -28.17 -6.33
C HIS A 489 2.39 -27.47 -5.27
N ALA A 490 1.81 -28.26 -4.37
CA ALA A 490 0.97 -27.78 -3.27
C ALA A 490 1.48 -28.23 -1.91
N LEU A 491 1.42 -27.34 -0.91
CA LEU A 491 1.74 -27.64 0.48
C LEU A 491 0.51 -27.42 1.35
N PHE A 492 0.10 -28.46 2.07
CA PHE A 492 -0.96 -28.43 3.06
C PHE A 492 -0.34 -28.39 4.45
N VAL A 493 -0.79 -27.46 5.30
CA VAL A 493 -0.39 -27.39 6.70
C VAL A 493 -1.63 -27.58 7.55
N VAL A 494 -1.63 -28.61 8.39
CA VAL A 494 -2.82 -29.02 9.14
C VAL A 494 -2.45 -29.35 10.60
N PRO A 495 -3.43 -29.38 11.54
CA PRO A 495 -3.22 -30.01 12.83
C PRO A 495 -2.74 -31.47 12.68
N GLN A 496 -1.82 -31.91 13.55
CA GLN A 496 -1.21 -33.24 13.45
C GLN A 496 -2.25 -34.37 13.43
N ASP A 497 -3.30 -34.26 14.25
CA ASP A 497 -4.36 -35.27 14.37
C ASP A 497 -5.19 -35.42 13.09
N LEU A 498 -5.19 -34.42 12.21
CA LEU A 498 -5.95 -34.42 10.96
C LEU A 498 -5.17 -34.98 9.76
N LEU A 499 -3.88 -35.29 9.90
CA LEU A 499 -3.05 -35.84 8.80
C LEU A 499 -3.66 -37.09 8.15
N GLY A 500 -4.19 -38.00 8.98
CA GLY A 500 -4.82 -39.23 8.52
C GLY A 500 -6.11 -38.97 7.75
N GLN A 501 -6.95 -38.04 8.22
CA GLN A 501 -8.18 -37.64 7.54
C GLN A 501 -7.87 -37.00 6.18
N TRP A 502 -6.95 -36.04 6.15
CA TRP A 502 -6.53 -35.35 4.92
C TRP A 502 -5.96 -36.32 3.88
N SER A 503 -5.16 -37.29 4.31
CA SER A 503 -4.62 -38.33 3.42
C SER A 503 -5.72 -39.21 2.82
N LYS A 504 -6.71 -39.59 3.62
CA LYS A 504 -7.88 -40.36 3.17
C LYS A 504 -8.73 -39.55 2.19
N GLU A 505 -9.01 -38.29 2.49
CA GLU A 505 -9.80 -37.41 1.63
C GLU A 505 -9.10 -37.11 0.31
N SER A 506 -7.79 -36.81 0.32
CA SER A 506 -7.01 -36.62 -0.90
C SER A 506 -7.00 -37.87 -1.79
N LYS A 507 -6.88 -39.06 -1.20
CA LYS A 507 -6.96 -40.32 -1.94
C LYS A 507 -8.37 -40.56 -2.48
N LYS A 508 -9.41 -40.32 -1.67
CA LYS A 508 -10.81 -40.50 -2.04
C LYS A 508 -11.25 -39.57 -3.17
N PHE A 509 -10.97 -38.27 -3.03
CA PHE A 509 -11.49 -37.23 -3.92
C PHE A 509 -10.55 -36.85 -5.05
N PHE A 510 -9.27 -37.21 -5.03
CA PHE A 510 -8.33 -36.82 -6.07
C PHE A 510 -7.41 -37.97 -6.52
N GLY A 511 -7.52 -39.16 -5.93
CA GLY A 511 -6.60 -40.27 -6.19
C GLY A 511 -5.14 -39.95 -5.84
N ARG A 512 -4.88 -38.86 -5.11
CA ARG A 512 -3.53 -38.35 -4.83
C ARG A 512 -3.06 -38.76 -3.45
N ARG A 513 -1.82 -39.24 -3.39
CA ARG A 513 -1.10 -39.43 -2.13
C ARG A 513 -0.47 -38.10 -1.69
N LEU A 514 -0.70 -37.72 -0.44
CA LEU A 514 0.01 -36.62 0.19
C LEU A 514 1.31 -37.14 0.80
N GLU A 515 2.43 -36.55 0.42
CA GLU A 515 3.73 -36.89 1.04
C GLU A 515 3.89 -36.10 2.35
N VAL A 516 4.04 -36.81 3.46
CA VAL A 516 4.15 -36.20 4.80
C VAL A 516 5.58 -35.71 5.05
N ILE A 517 5.71 -34.43 5.43
CA ILE A 517 6.95 -33.81 5.89
C ILE A 517 6.88 -33.63 7.40
N SER A 518 7.63 -34.44 8.15
CA SER A 518 7.63 -34.45 9.62
C SER A 518 8.87 -33.83 10.25
N ASN A 519 9.94 -33.60 9.48
CA ASN A 519 11.19 -33.08 10.02
C ASN A 519 11.99 -32.21 9.01
N PRO A 520 13.00 -31.45 9.49
CA PRO A 520 13.81 -30.59 8.62
C PRO A 520 14.57 -31.30 7.50
N ALA A 521 14.99 -32.56 7.69
CA ALA A 521 15.72 -33.30 6.66
C ALA A 521 14.81 -33.63 5.47
N GLN A 522 13.59 -34.10 5.74
CA GLN A 522 12.56 -34.30 4.72
C GLN A 522 12.19 -32.98 4.03
N ALA A 523 12.03 -31.90 4.80
CA ALA A 523 11.73 -30.58 4.23
C ALA A 523 12.83 -30.09 3.28
N ARG A 524 14.10 -30.34 3.61
CA ARG A 524 15.24 -30.03 2.75
C ARG A 524 15.23 -30.87 1.47
N ASP A 525 14.94 -32.16 1.58
CA ASP A 525 14.85 -33.05 0.42
C ASP A 525 13.72 -32.63 -0.53
N VAL A 526 12.51 -32.41 0.00
CA VAL A 526 11.36 -31.90 -0.77
C VAL A 526 11.72 -30.56 -1.41
N ALA A 527 12.34 -29.63 -0.67
CA ALA A 527 12.73 -28.35 -1.24
C ALA A 527 13.71 -28.48 -2.42
N ARG A 528 14.63 -29.45 -2.36
CA ARG A 528 15.55 -29.78 -3.46
C ARG A 528 14.78 -30.34 -4.65
N ARG A 529 13.88 -31.31 -4.44
CA ARG A 529 13.11 -31.92 -5.54
C ARG A 529 12.13 -30.94 -6.20
N VAL A 530 11.43 -30.13 -5.41
CA VAL A 530 10.58 -29.04 -5.91
C VAL A 530 11.41 -28.01 -6.70
N GLY A 531 12.60 -27.66 -6.20
CA GLY A 531 13.55 -26.80 -6.90
C GLY A 531 14.02 -27.39 -8.24
N ALA A 532 14.11 -28.72 -8.34
CA ALA A 532 14.38 -29.45 -9.58
C ALA A 532 13.15 -29.61 -10.49
N GLY A 533 11.98 -29.09 -10.10
CA GLY A 533 10.76 -29.09 -10.91
C GLY A 533 9.79 -30.23 -10.62
N GLU A 534 9.97 -30.98 -9.52
CA GLU A 534 9.02 -32.01 -9.10
C GLU A 534 7.61 -31.44 -8.94
N ARG A 535 6.63 -32.20 -9.44
CA ARG A 535 5.20 -31.91 -9.33
C ARG A 535 4.61 -32.82 -8.25
N GLY A 536 3.79 -32.30 -7.36
CA GLY A 536 3.26 -33.12 -6.26
C GLY A 536 2.51 -32.36 -5.19
N TRP A 537 1.91 -33.11 -4.27
CA TRP A 537 1.19 -32.58 -3.11
C TRP A 537 1.86 -33.07 -1.83
N TRP A 538 2.24 -32.13 -0.97
CA TRP A 538 2.89 -32.40 0.31
C TRP A 538 2.02 -31.92 1.45
N ILE A 539 2.13 -32.59 2.59
CA ILE A 539 1.42 -32.23 3.82
C ILE A 539 2.39 -32.16 5.00
N THR A 540 2.17 -31.22 5.88
CA THR A 540 2.93 -31.06 7.13
C THR A 540 2.02 -30.52 8.22
N TYR A 541 2.56 -30.38 9.43
CA TYR A 541 1.85 -29.91 10.61
C TYR A 541 2.63 -28.84 11.35
N PHE A 542 1.95 -28.05 12.19
CA PHE A 542 2.51 -26.84 12.81
C PHE A 542 3.79 -27.12 13.61
N GLU A 543 3.82 -28.22 14.35
CA GLU A 543 4.92 -28.65 15.19
C GLU A 543 6.14 -29.00 14.33
N ALA A 544 5.97 -29.84 13.29
CA ALA A 544 7.04 -30.22 12.36
C ALA A 544 7.71 -29.00 11.70
N LEU A 545 6.93 -27.99 11.33
CA LEU A 545 7.42 -26.75 10.76
C LEU A 545 8.31 -25.95 11.72
N SER A 546 7.95 -25.98 13.00
CA SER A 546 8.61 -25.24 14.08
C SER A 546 9.81 -25.96 14.69
N VAL A 547 10.05 -27.23 14.35
CA VAL A 547 11.22 -27.98 14.82
C VAL A 547 12.50 -27.25 14.40
N VAL A 548 13.19 -26.71 15.39
CA VAL A 548 14.52 -26.09 15.27
C VAL A 548 15.59 -27.08 15.70
N GLY A 549 16.73 -27.12 14.99
CA GLY A 549 17.96 -27.57 15.63
C GLY A 549 18.36 -26.54 16.70
N ARG A 550 18.70 -26.99 17.91
CA ARG A 550 19.15 -26.08 18.99
C ARG A 550 20.44 -25.34 18.58
N LYS A 551 20.58 -24.12 19.12
CA LYS A 551 21.58 -23.11 18.75
C LYS A 551 22.88 -23.31 19.54
N LYS A 552 24.02 -23.42 18.85
CA LYS A 552 25.39 -23.13 19.36
C LYS A 552 25.73 -23.68 20.75
N GLU A 553 25.17 -24.82 21.14
CA GLU A 553 25.66 -25.52 22.33
C GLU A 553 26.93 -26.24 21.90
N VAL A 554 28.04 -25.91 22.57
CA VAL A 554 29.23 -26.75 22.56
C VAL A 554 28.75 -28.13 22.96
N LEU A 555 29.08 -29.15 22.17
CA LEU A 555 28.66 -30.51 22.50
C LEU A 555 29.21 -30.86 23.90
N PRO A 556 28.49 -31.66 24.71
CA PRO A 556 28.95 -32.00 26.05
C PRO A 556 30.36 -32.59 26.01
N HIS A 557 31.17 -32.27 27.03
CA HIS A 557 32.50 -32.84 27.18
C HIS A 557 32.43 -34.37 27.06
N ARG A 558 33.16 -34.93 26.09
CA ARG A 558 33.29 -36.37 25.91
C ARG A 558 34.68 -36.81 26.32
N TYR A 559 34.76 -37.96 26.99
CA TYR A 559 36.02 -38.62 27.26
C TYR A 559 36.59 -39.21 25.97
N LEU A 560 37.89 -39.02 25.77
CA LEU A 560 38.63 -39.56 24.63
C LEU A 560 39.34 -40.84 25.06
N ASP A 561 39.12 -41.94 24.33
CA ASP A 561 39.55 -43.30 24.72
C ASP A 561 41.06 -43.57 24.54
N HIS A 562 41.80 -42.63 23.94
CA HIS A 562 43.21 -42.82 23.58
C HIS A 562 44.15 -41.99 24.44
N ARG A 563 44.30 -42.38 25.71
CA ARG A 563 45.12 -41.68 26.73
C ARG A 563 46.62 -41.59 26.38
N MET A 564 47.21 -42.68 25.91
CA MET A 564 48.68 -42.75 25.72
C MET A 564 49.14 -42.09 24.42
N ASP A 565 48.35 -42.24 23.36
CA ASP A 565 48.74 -41.76 22.03
C ASP A 565 48.62 -40.22 21.92
N LEU A 566 47.71 -39.61 22.67
CA LEU A 566 47.56 -38.15 22.74
C LEU A 566 48.70 -37.49 23.55
N ALA A 567 49.07 -38.08 24.69
CA ALA A 567 50.16 -37.58 25.54
C ALA A 567 51.52 -37.64 24.82
N SER A 568 51.82 -38.76 24.12
CA SER A 568 53.07 -38.92 23.37
C SER A 568 53.20 -37.90 22.22
N ARG A 569 52.11 -37.60 21.51
CA ARG A 569 52.11 -36.59 20.44
C ARG A 569 52.29 -35.16 20.97
N LEU A 570 51.68 -34.84 22.12
CA LEU A 570 51.79 -33.54 22.78
C LEU A 570 53.22 -33.27 23.27
N ILE A 571 53.88 -34.30 23.82
CA ILE A 571 55.29 -34.25 24.25
C ILE A 571 56.22 -34.05 23.05
N ALA A 572 56.02 -34.81 21.96
CA ALA A 572 56.81 -34.70 20.74
C ALA A 572 56.73 -33.28 20.13
N TYR A 573 55.54 -32.68 20.13
CA TYR A 573 55.34 -31.30 19.68
C TYR A 573 56.07 -30.28 20.53
N LYS A 574 55.87 -30.32 21.86
CA LYS A 574 56.50 -29.39 22.80
C LYS A 574 58.02 -29.45 22.66
N LYS A 575 58.56 -30.66 22.51
CA LYS A 575 59.99 -30.89 22.22
C LYS A 575 60.43 -30.26 20.89
N SER A 576 59.62 -30.37 19.84
CA SER A 576 59.91 -29.74 18.52
C SER A 576 59.86 -28.21 18.52
N LYS A 577 59.18 -27.60 19.49
CA LYS A 577 59.03 -26.15 19.63
C LYS A 577 59.88 -25.54 20.77
N GLY A 578 60.71 -26.34 21.43
CA GLY A 578 61.52 -25.91 22.57
C GLY A 578 60.69 -25.51 23.80
N LEU A 579 59.44 -25.98 23.89
CA LEU A 579 58.53 -25.68 24.99
C LEU A 579 58.67 -26.70 26.14
N PRO A 580 58.39 -26.33 27.40
CA PRO A 580 58.47 -27.24 28.54
C PRO A 580 57.60 -28.50 28.33
N THR A 581 58.22 -29.69 28.41
CA THR A 581 57.60 -31.00 28.13
C THR A 581 56.70 -31.52 29.25
N GLY A 582 56.37 -30.68 30.24
CA GLY A 582 55.43 -31.02 31.31
C GLY A 582 54.08 -31.44 30.73
N VAL A 583 53.63 -32.64 31.09
CA VAL A 583 52.29 -33.11 30.81
C VAL A 583 51.35 -32.42 31.81
N PRO A 584 50.25 -31.76 31.37
CA PRO A 584 49.26 -31.22 32.28
C PRO A 584 48.79 -32.29 33.27
N PRO A 585 48.51 -31.96 34.55
CA PRO A 585 48.01 -32.93 35.54
C PRO A 585 46.70 -33.64 35.13
N SER A 586 45.99 -33.09 34.14
CA SER A 586 44.80 -33.71 33.51
C SER A 586 45.10 -34.93 32.64
N LEU A 587 46.38 -35.28 32.47
CA LEU A 587 46.86 -36.41 31.65
C LEU A 587 47.78 -37.38 32.45
N THR A 588 47.88 -37.24 33.78
CA THR A 588 48.54 -38.22 34.68
C THR A 588 47.56 -39.30 35.14
N GLU A 589 48.06 -40.43 35.68
CA GLU A 589 47.23 -41.55 36.16
C GLU A 589 46.06 -41.07 37.02
N GLY A 590 44.83 -41.30 36.55
CA GLY A 590 43.59 -40.97 37.24
C GLY A 590 42.68 -39.95 36.53
N SER A 591 43.20 -39.02 35.74
CA SER A 591 42.40 -38.00 35.02
C SER A 591 42.04 -38.44 33.59
N ARG A 592 40.86 -38.03 33.09
CA ARG A 592 40.33 -38.46 31.78
C ARG A 592 40.47 -37.32 30.77
N ALA A 593 41.20 -37.54 29.67
CA ALA A 593 41.29 -36.58 28.56
C ALA A 593 39.91 -36.35 27.95
N THR A 594 39.59 -35.09 27.64
CA THR A 594 38.28 -34.72 27.09
C THR A 594 38.40 -33.97 25.77
N THR A 595 37.25 -33.65 25.17
CA THR A 595 37.16 -32.74 24.02
C THR A 595 37.67 -31.32 24.31
N GLU A 596 37.97 -30.97 25.56
CA GLU A 596 38.70 -29.74 25.89
C GLU A 596 40.19 -29.82 25.52
N ASP A 597 40.78 -31.00 25.60
CA ASP A 597 42.22 -31.22 25.44
C ASP A 597 42.60 -31.42 23.96
N ALA A 598 41.73 -32.09 23.19
CA ALA A 598 41.95 -32.33 21.77
C ALA A 598 40.67 -32.53 20.96
N CYS A 599 40.80 -32.36 19.65
CA CYS A 599 39.76 -32.66 18.68
C CYS A 599 39.34 -34.14 18.77
N PRO A 600 38.05 -34.46 18.98
CA PRO A 600 37.58 -35.84 19.09
C PRO A 600 37.69 -36.64 17.80
N GLU A 601 37.79 -35.98 16.64
CA GLU A 601 37.84 -36.67 15.35
C GLU A 601 39.28 -37.01 14.92
N CYS A 602 40.23 -36.09 15.09
CA CYS A 602 41.60 -36.28 14.60
C CYS A 602 42.69 -36.20 15.68
N GLY A 603 42.31 -35.97 16.95
CA GLY A 603 43.23 -35.86 18.08
C GLY A 603 44.19 -34.67 18.02
N ALA A 604 43.90 -33.63 17.22
CA ALA A 604 44.70 -32.40 17.22
C ALA A 604 44.47 -31.63 18.52
N ASP A 605 45.54 -31.16 19.15
CA ASP A 605 45.51 -30.30 20.33
C ASP A 605 45.52 -28.81 19.94
N THR A 606 45.53 -27.91 20.93
CA THR A 606 45.58 -26.45 20.72
C THR A 606 46.75 -26.01 19.86
N SER A 607 47.84 -26.76 19.93
CA SER A 607 49.07 -26.54 19.19
C SER A 607 49.01 -26.98 17.72
N TYR A 608 48.16 -27.96 17.40
CA TYR A 608 47.93 -28.50 16.05
C TYR A 608 46.59 -28.08 15.44
N GLY A 609 46.01 -26.99 15.93
CA GLY A 609 44.87 -26.33 15.30
C GLY A 609 43.50 -26.59 15.94
N TRP A 610 43.44 -27.15 17.15
CA TRP A 610 42.20 -27.31 17.92
C TRP A 610 41.93 -26.14 18.87
N ASN A 611 40.93 -25.31 18.61
CA ASN A 611 40.64 -24.17 19.50
C ASN A 611 39.53 -24.48 20.54
N LYS A 612 39.35 -25.75 20.93
CA LYS A 612 38.25 -26.25 21.79
C LYS A 612 36.85 -26.18 21.17
N GLU A 613 36.70 -25.52 20.02
CA GLU A 613 35.41 -25.38 19.32
C GLU A 613 35.45 -25.92 17.89
N SER A 614 36.62 -25.90 17.25
CA SER A 614 36.84 -26.24 15.85
C SER A 614 38.29 -26.66 15.62
N CYS A 615 38.48 -27.60 14.71
CA CYS A 615 39.79 -28.13 14.36
C CYS A 615 40.19 -27.64 12.97
N ARG A 616 41.25 -26.83 12.90
CA ARG A 616 41.83 -26.37 11.62
C ARG A 616 42.52 -27.49 10.83
N LYS A 617 42.87 -28.61 11.47
CA LYS A 617 43.53 -29.76 10.83
C LYS A 617 42.57 -30.62 10.02
N CYS A 618 41.40 -30.97 10.59
CA CYS A 618 40.43 -31.87 9.94
C CYS A 618 39.09 -31.22 9.61
N GLY A 619 38.85 -29.97 10.04
CA GLY A 619 37.58 -29.28 9.82
C GLY A 619 36.47 -29.61 10.82
N TYR A 620 36.71 -30.52 11.79
CA TYR A 620 35.74 -30.87 12.83
C TYR A 620 35.29 -29.62 13.62
N VAL A 621 33.99 -29.51 13.93
CA VAL A 621 33.44 -28.43 14.77
C VAL A 621 32.67 -29.05 15.94
N HIS A 622 33.09 -28.76 17.18
CA HIS A 622 32.48 -29.27 18.41
C HIS A 622 31.23 -28.48 18.82
N ARG A 623 30.35 -28.22 17.86
CA ARG A 623 29.11 -27.49 18.08
C ARG A 623 27.96 -28.24 17.45
N SER A 624 26.80 -28.15 18.07
CA SER A 624 25.55 -28.48 17.38
C SER A 624 25.44 -27.63 16.10
N VAL A 625 25.31 -28.29 14.94
CA VAL A 625 25.14 -27.62 13.65
C VAL A 625 23.79 -26.93 13.63
N TYR A 626 23.75 -25.65 13.22
CA TYR A 626 22.49 -24.95 12.99
C TYR A 626 21.71 -25.65 11.87
N VAL A 627 20.66 -26.38 12.26
CA VAL A 627 19.70 -26.95 11.32
C VAL A 627 18.59 -25.93 11.12
N LYS A 628 18.50 -25.39 9.90
CA LYS A 628 17.36 -24.56 9.46
C LYS A 628 16.06 -25.31 9.77
N THR A 629 15.04 -24.59 10.21
CA THR A 629 13.71 -25.19 10.43
C THR A 629 13.15 -25.76 9.13
N ALA A 630 12.24 -26.72 9.24
CA ALA A 630 11.50 -27.22 8.08
C ALA A 630 10.82 -26.06 7.32
N ALA A 631 10.23 -25.10 8.04
CA ALA A 631 9.62 -23.92 7.44
C ALA A 631 10.58 -23.08 6.57
N SER A 632 11.87 -22.98 6.95
CA SER A 632 12.86 -22.22 6.17
C SER A 632 13.08 -22.81 4.77
N HIS A 633 13.16 -24.14 4.69
CA HIS A 633 13.29 -24.84 3.41
C HIS A 633 12.03 -24.70 2.55
N LEU A 634 10.87 -24.94 3.15
CA LEU A 634 9.58 -24.96 2.45
C LEU A 634 9.14 -23.56 1.99
N THR A 635 9.47 -22.50 2.74
CA THR A 635 9.16 -21.11 2.38
C THR A 635 9.67 -20.75 0.98
N THR A 636 10.89 -21.18 0.64
CA THR A 636 11.51 -20.87 -0.66
C THR A 636 10.96 -21.80 -1.74
N ALA A 637 10.88 -23.10 -1.45
CA ALA A 637 10.42 -24.11 -2.39
C ALA A 637 8.99 -23.85 -2.87
N PHE A 638 8.08 -23.55 -1.94
CA PHE A 638 6.66 -23.32 -2.23
C PHE A 638 6.31 -21.84 -2.42
N LYS A 639 7.29 -20.98 -2.74
CA LYS A 639 7.04 -19.54 -2.96
C LYS A 639 6.04 -19.29 -4.11
N HIS A 640 6.13 -20.09 -5.18
CA HIS A 640 5.31 -19.94 -6.39
C HIS A 640 4.28 -21.07 -6.58
N GLY A 641 4.24 -22.02 -5.65
CA GLY A 641 3.20 -23.05 -5.57
C GLY A 641 2.01 -22.61 -4.72
N VAL A 642 1.08 -23.54 -4.49
CA VAL A 642 -0.11 -23.29 -3.69
C VAL A 642 0.11 -23.72 -2.24
N LYS A 643 -0.23 -22.85 -1.28
CA LYS A 643 -0.20 -23.19 0.15
C LYS A 643 -1.58 -23.10 0.74
N CYS A 644 -1.98 -24.15 1.43
CA CYS A 644 -3.24 -24.23 2.15
C CYS A 644 -2.96 -24.50 3.63
N VAL A 645 -3.39 -23.60 4.52
CA VAL A 645 -3.26 -23.75 5.97
C VAL A 645 -4.65 -23.98 6.54
N ASP A 646 -4.87 -25.15 7.11
CA ASP A 646 -6.08 -25.45 7.89
C ASP A 646 -5.89 -24.95 9.33
N GLU A 647 -7.00 -24.62 9.99
CA GLU A 647 -7.02 -23.94 11.29
C GLU A 647 -6.03 -22.76 11.39
N VAL A 648 -6.11 -21.86 10.40
CA VAL A 648 -5.23 -20.67 10.34
C VAL A 648 -5.37 -19.73 11.55
N SER A 649 -6.39 -19.89 12.39
CA SER A 649 -6.51 -19.21 13.68
C SER A 649 -5.39 -19.57 14.68
N GLU A 650 -4.72 -20.71 14.51
CA GLU A 650 -3.61 -21.16 15.36
C GLU A 650 -2.37 -20.25 15.32
N ILE A 651 -2.27 -19.36 14.30
CA ILE A 651 -1.10 -18.47 14.13
C ILE A 651 -1.25 -17.11 14.80
N ARG A 652 -2.18 -16.96 15.76
CA ARG A 652 -2.43 -15.71 16.51
C ARG A 652 -1.25 -15.16 17.31
N GLY A 653 -0.37 -16.04 17.83
CA GLY A 653 0.72 -15.65 18.73
C GLY A 653 1.89 -14.94 18.02
N ASP A 654 2.41 -13.86 18.58
CA ASP A 654 3.55 -13.13 17.98
C ASP A 654 4.87 -13.88 18.14
N ASP A 655 5.09 -14.49 19.30
CA ASP A 655 6.35 -15.13 19.63
C ASP A 655 6.39 -16.64 19.46
N SER A 656 5.22 -17.24 19.23
CA SER A 656 5.08 -18.66 18.95
C SER A 656 5.92 -19.07 17.73
N LEU A 657 6.74 -20.12 17.89
CA LEU A 657 7.53 -20.69 16.80
C LEU A 657 6.63 -21.23 15.67
N ARG A 658 5.44 -21.75 16.02
CA ARG A 658 4.43 -22.17 15.03
C ARG A 658 4.01 -20.99 14.16
N SER A 659 3.62 -19.88 14.79
CA SER A 659 3.25 -18.65 14.07
C SER A 659 4.39 -18.06 13.25
N LYS A 660 5.60 -17.95 13.81
CA LYS A 660 6.81 -17.51 13.07
C LYS A 660 7.06 -18.36 11.82
N SER A 661 6.87 -19.67 11.92
CA SER A 661 7.05 -20.62 10.81
C SER A 661 6.04 -20.40 9.68
N ILE A 662 4.74 -20.27 10.00
CA ILE A 662 3.71 -20.04 8.98
C ILE A 662 3.82 -18.65 8.35
N ARG A 663 4.07 -17.61 9.15
CA ARG A 663 4.25 -16.23 8.64
C ARG A 663 5.42 -16.14 7.68
N GLY A 664 6.49 -16.89 7.92
CA GLY A 664 7.60 -17.03 6.98
C GLY A 664 7.15 -17.53 5.60
N MET A 665 6.18 -18.45 5.57
CA MET A 665 5.64 -19.05 4.35
C MET A 665 4.60 -18.18 3.61
N ALA A 666 4.17 -17.05 4.18
CA ALA A 666 3.18 -16.12 3.58
C ALA A 666 3.64 -15.48 2.26
N ARG A 667 4.91 -15.68 1.86
CA ARG A 667 5.49 -15.16 0.61
C ARG A 667 4.81 -15.76 -0.62
N GLY A 668 4.63 -14.95 -1.66
CA GLY A 668 4.06 -15.42 -2.93
C GLY A 668 2.55 -15.24 -3.04
N PRO A 669 1.99 -15.55 -4.21
CA PRO A 669 0.63 -15.14 -4.57
C PRO A 669 -0.47 -16.10 -4.10
N HIS A 670 -0.18 -17.39 -3.91
CA HIS A 670 -1.21 -18.43 -3.72
C HIS A 670 -1.24 -18.98 -2.29
N ASN A 671 -1.89 -18.25 -1.40
CA ASN A 671 -2.04 -18.61 0.01
C ASN A 671 -3.51 -18.68 0.38
N TYR A 672 -3.96 -19.86 0.81
CA TYR A 672 -5.32 -20.10 1.26
C TYR A 672 -5.30 -20.51 2.73
N GLY A 673 -6.09 -19.83 3.57
CA GLY A 673 -6.33 -20.23 4.95
C GLY A 673 -7.73 -20.79 5.10
N ALA A 674 -7.93 -21.73 6.02
CA ALA A 674 -9.25 -22.21 6.40
C ALA A 674 -9.38 -22.21 7.92
N THR A 675 -10.56 -21.86 8.42
CA THR A 675 -10.87 -21.88 9.87
C THR A 675 -12.37 -21.79 10.09
N GLY A 676 -12.88 -22.41 11.16
CA GLY A 676 -14.25 -22.19 11.62
C GLY A 676 -14.47 -20.85 12.32
N THR A 677 -13.40 -20.30 12.90
CA THR A 677 -13.42 -19.19 13.86
C THR A 677 -12.32 -18.18 13.52
N PRO A 678 -12.53 -17.31 12.50
CA PRO A 678 -11.50 -16.38 12.03
C PRO A 678 -11.13 -15.32 13.08
N VAL A 679 -12.03 -15.05 14.03
CA VAL A 679 -11.79 -14.26 15.24
C VAL A 679 -12.15 -15.15 16.42
N SER A 680 -11.22 -15.35 17.35
CA SER A 680 -11.45 -16.16 18.56
C SER A 680 -12.04 -15.30 19.66
N ASN A 681 -11.20 -14.46 20.29
CA ASN A 681 -11.59 -13.63 21.43
C ASN A 681 -11.32 -12.14 21.17
N PHE A 682 -10.17 -11.83 20.58
CA PHE A 682 -9.79 -10.46 20.24
C PHE A 682 -9.60 -10.30 18.73
N VAL A 683 -10.02 -9.16 18.18
CA VAL A 683 -9.90 -8.92 16.73
C VAL A 683 -8.44 -8.94 16.25
N ASN A 684 -7.49 -8.52 17.09
CA ASN A 684 -6.07 -8.56 16.77
C ASN A 684 -5.49 -9.98 16.69
N ASP A 685 -6.16 -11.00 17.24
CA ASP A 685 -5.77 -12.41 17.04
C ASP A 685 -5.87 -12.83 15.57
N SER A 686 -6.78 -12.19 14.81
CA SER A 686 -6.98 -12.47 13.38
C SER A 686 -5.87 -11.90 12.49
N PHE A 687 -5.04 -10.99 13.01
CA PHE A 687 -4.08 -10.21 12.22
C PHE A 687 -3.17 -11.11 11.36
N HIS A 688 -2.52 -12.12 11.95
CA HIS A 688 -1.58 -12.97 11.22
C HIS A 688 -2.29 -13.89 10.22
N GLY A 689 -3.48 -14.38 10.55
CA GLY A 689 -4.30 -15.18 9.64
C GLY A 689 -4.74 -14.37 8.43
N LEU A 690 -5.23 -13.15 8.64
CA LEU A 690 -5.58 -12.20 7.57
C LEU A 690 -4.34 -11.83 6.74
N MET A 691 -3.22 -11.52 7.39
CA MET A 691 -1.96 -11.19 6.70
C MET A 691 -1.46 -12.33 5.81
N PHE A 692 -1.54 -13.58 6.29
CA PHE A 692 -1.19 -14.76 5.49
C PHE A 692 -2.13 -14.92 4.28
N CYS A 693 -3.45 -14.76 4.50
CA CYS A 693 -4.46 -15.01 3.47
C CYS A 693 -4.55 -13.89 2.43
N LEU A 694 -4.39 -12.63 2.85
CA LEU A 694 -4.61 -11.43 2.02
C LEU A 694 -3.30 -10.81 1.52
N GLY A 695 -2.18 -11.07 2.20
CA GLY A 695 -0.85 -10.61 1.84
C GLY A 695 -0.47 -9.29 2.49
N ALA A 696 0.65 -9.28 3.21
CA ALA A 696 1.17 -8.08 3.86
C ALA A 696 1.43 -6.93 2.88
N SER A 697 1.12 -5.71 3.30
CA SER A 697 1.32 -4.47 2.54
C SER A 697 0.70 -4.49 1.13
N SER A 698 -0.44 -5.15 0.99
CA SER A 698 -1.18 -5.23 -0.27
C SER A 698 -2.41 -4.31 -0.25
N PRO A 699 -3.02 -4.01 -1.41
CA PRO A 699 -4.30 -3.30 -1.46
C PRO A 699 -5.41 -3.97 -0.65
N ALA A 700 -5.42 -5.30 -0.57
CA ALA A 700 -6.39 -6.06 0.22
C ALA A 700 -6.05 -6.10 1.73
N PHE A 701 -4.80 -5.86 2.10
CA PHE A 701 -4.35 -5.83 3.50
C PHE A 701 -3.17 -4.86 3.68
N PRO A 702 -3.44 -3.59 4.06
CA PRO A 702 -2.46 -2.50 4.02
C PRO A 702 -1.49 -2.51 5.21
N TYR A 703 -1.48 -3.56 6.02
CA TYR A 703 -0.59 -3.69 7.18
C TYR A 703 0.67 -4.48 6.83
N SER A 704 1.81 -3.98 7.25
CA SER A 704 3.11 -4.61 7.07
C SER A 704 3.32 -5.79 8.02
N HIS A 705 4.23 -6.70 7.65
CA HIS A 705 4.65 -7.78 8.53
C HIS A 705 5.33 -7.26 9.81
N GLY A 706 6.23 -6.27 9.69
CA GLY A 706 6.87 -5.61 10.83
C GLY A 706 6.08 -4.37 11.26
N GLY A 707 5.70 -4.28 12.54
CA GLY A 707 4.98 -3.13 13.12
C GLY A 707 3.50 -2.99 12.73
N GLY A 708 3.03 -3.68 11.69
CA GLY A 708 1.66 -3.57 11.20
C GLY A 708 0.59 -4.04 12.20
N LYS A 709 0.91 -5.00 13.08
CA LYS A 709 -0.03 -5.48 14.11
C LYS A 709 -0.41 -4.38 15.09
N GLN A 710 0.55 -3.57 15.54
CA GLN A 710 0.26 -2.44 16.45
C GLN A 710 -0.66 -1.42 15.80
N LYS A 711 -0.45 -1.12 14.51
CA LYS A 711 -1.34 -0.24 13.75
C LYS A 711 -2.74 -0.83 13.63
N PHE A 712 -2.86 -2.13 13.31
CA PHE A 712 -4.13 -2.84 13.26
C PHE A 712 -4.87 -2.83 14.61
N GLU A 713 -4.15 -3.02 15.72
CA GLU A 713 -4.71 -2.90 17.07
C GLU A 713 -5.26 -1.50 17.33
N ASN A 714 -4.51 -0.45 16.97
CA ASN A 714 -4.97 0.93 17.14
C ASN A 714 -6.16 1.26 16.24
N ASP A 715 -6.30 0.58 15.09
CA ASP A 715 -7.37 0.83 14.14
C ASP A 715 -8.68 0.12 14.52
N PHE A 716 -8.62 -1.09 15.10
CA PHE A 716 -9.78 -1.97 15.27
C PHE A 716 -10.03 -2.49 16.68
N CYS A 717 -9.10 -2.32 17.63
CA CYS A 717 -9.32 -2.71 19.02
C CYS A 717 -9.79 -1.54 19.88
N VAL A 718 -10.60 -1.83 20.89
CA VAL A 718 -10.81 -0.92 22.01
C VAL A 718 -9.68 -1.11 23.02
N ILE A 719 -9.00 -0.02 23.39
CA ILE A 719 -7.82 -0.05 24.27
C ILE A 719 -8.13 0.72 25.54
N GLU A 720 -7.95 0.05 26.68
CA GLU A 720 -8.10 0.64 28.01
C GLU A 720 -6.71 0.93 28.60
N TYR A 721 -6.53 2.14 29.12
CA TYR A 721 -5.33 2.58 29.80
C TYR A 721 -5.62 2.84 31.28
N LEU A 722 -4.81 2.24 32.14
CA LEU A 722 -4.75 2.63 33.56
C LEU A 722 -3.85 3.85 33.68
N MET A 723 -4.40 4.94 34.20
CA MET A 723 -3.66 6.18 34.44
C MET A 723 -2.86 6.12 35.74
N GLY A 724 -1.79 6.92 35.85
CA GLY A 724 -0.99 7.06 37.07
C GLY A 724 -1.79 7.65 38.23
N LYS A 725 -1.20 7.64 39.42
CA LYS A 725 -1.89 8.15 40.61
C LYS A 725 -1.90 9.68 40.57
N GLU A 726 -3.06 10.28 40.80
CA GLU A 726 -3.17 11.75 40.90
C GLU A 726 -2.31 12.28 42.06
N LYS A 727 -2.31 11.58 43.21
CA LYS A 727 -1.51 11.94 44.40
C LYS A 727 0.01 11.96 44.16
N ASP A 728 0.50 11.21 43.17
CA ASP A 728 1.93 11.15 42.82
C ASP A 728 2.29 12.16 41.72
N GLY A 729 1.35 13.01 41.29
CA GLY A 729 1.52 13.92 40.14
C GLY A 729 1.49 13.21 38.78
N GLU A 730 1.18 11.91 38.75
CA GLU A 730 1.29 11.05 37.57
C GLU A 730 -0.05 10.81 36.86
N GLY A 731 -1.12 11.52 37.25
CA GLY A 731 -2.49 11.30 36.74
C GLY A 731 -2.64 11.42 35.22
N HIS A 732 -1.71 12.12 34.56
CA HIS A 732 -1.66 12.28 33.10
C HIS A 732 -0.86 11.16 32.39
N LEU A 733 -0.15 10.32 33.13
CA LEU A 733 0.72 9.28 32.59
C LEU A 733 -0.05 7.96 32.42
N ARG A 734 0.03 7.36 31.23
CA ARG A 734 -0.47 6.00 30.96
C ARG A 734 0.48 4.98 31.57
N LYS A 735 0.03 4.23 32.59
CA LYS A 735 0.87 3.25 33.31
C LYS A 735 0.70 1.81 32.83
N ARG A 736 -0.52 1.42 32.46
CA ARG A 736 -0.79 0.06 31.95
C ARG A 736 -1.74 0.14 30.76
N ARG A 737 -1.53 -0.73 29.79
CA ARG A 737 -2.38 -0.89 28.60
C ARG A 737 -3.08 -2.25 28.66
N LYS A 738 -4.35 -2.29 28.29
CA LYS A 738 -5.16 -3.50 28.16
C LYS A 738 -5.99 -3.43 26.88
N VAL A 739 -5.96 -4.48 26.07
CA VAL A 739 -6.86 -4.62 24.92
C VAL A 739 -8.15 -5.27 25.40
N LEU A 740 -9.30 -4.67 25.07
CA LEU A 740 -10.61 -5.23 25.41
C LEU A 740 -11.12 -6.12 24.28
N PRO A 741 -11.95 -7.14 24.58
CA PRO A 741 -12.56 -8.02 23.57
C PRO A 741 -13.73 -7.32 22.86
N ARG A 742 -13.50 -6.10 22.36
CA ARG A 742 -14.46 -5.26 21.64
C ARG A 742 -13.81 -4.77 20.35
N VAL A 743 -14.60 -4.77 19.28
CA VAL A 743 -14.19 -4.26 17.97
C VAL A 743 -14.65 -2.81 17.83
N THR A 744 -13.84 -1.99 17.18
CA THR A 744 -14.15 -0.62 16.80
C THR A 744 -13.83 -0.41 15.31
N ASN A 745 -14.27 0.70 14.72
CA ASN A 745 -14.04 0.99 13.30
C ASN A 745 -14.58 -0.11 12.36
N VAL A 746 -15.79 -0.60 12.65
CA VAL A 746 -16.37 -1.80 12.06
C VAL A 746 -16.54 -1.64 10.54
N SER A 747 -16.87 -0.43 10.08
CA SER A 747 -17.01 -0.10 8.66
C SER A 747 -15.71 -0.31 7.90
N GLN A 748 -14.58 0.16 8.44
CA GLN A 748 -13.26 -0.05 7.85
C GLN A 748 -12.80 -1.51 8.02
N PHE A 749 -13.19 -2.19 9.10
CA PHE A 749 -12.90 -3.61 9.28
C PHE A 749 -13.60 -4.49 8.23
N TRP A 750 -14.85 -4.16 7.86
CA TRP A 750 -15.53 -4.82 6.73
C TRP A 750 -14.83 -4.50 5.42
N ARG A 751 -14.44 -3.25 5.17
CA ARG A 751 -13.66 -2.92 3.97
C ARG A 751 -12.39 -3.77 3.82
N LEU A 752 -11.73 -4.05 4.93
CA LEU A 752 -10.53 -4.91 4.96
C LEU A 752 -10.85 -6.39 4.68
N THR A 753 -11.95 -6.92 5.21
CA THR A 753 -12.21 -8.37 5.25
C THR A 753 -13.08 -8.89 4.10
N GLN A 754 -14.05 -8.10 3.65
CA GLN A 754 -14.98 -8.49 2.58
C GLN A 754 -14.31 -8.86 1.22
N PRO A 755 -13.15 -8.32 0.85
CA PRO A 755 -12.49 -8.68 -0.40
C PRO A 755 -11.86 -10.08 -0.43
N GLY A 756 -11.60 -10.71 0.73
CA GLY A 756 -10.85 -11.97 0.75
C GLY A 756 -11.21 -12.96 1.85
N VAL A 757 -12.21 -12.68 2.69
CA VAL A 757 -12.76 -13.62 3.68
C VAL A 757 -14.10 -14.15 3.19
N SER A 758 -14.15 -15.45 2.92
CA SER A 758 -15.33 -16.17 2.47
C SER A 758 -15.99 -16.89 3.66
N ARG A 759 -17.04 -16.30 4.23
CA ARG A 759 -17.78 -16.85 5.39
C ARG A 759 -19.08 -17.50 4.93
N CYS A 760 -19.31 -18.73 5.35
CA CYS A 760 -20.58 -19.45 5.16
C CYS A 760 -20.97 -20.11 6.48
N ARG A 761 -22.22 -19.89 6.91
CA ARG A 761 -22.85 -20.58 8.04
C ARG A 761 -23.67 -21.77 7.56
N LYS A 762 -23.89 -22.76 8.42
CA LYS A 762 -24.72 -23.93 8.07
C LYS A 762 -26.10 -23.51 7.56
N GLU A 763 -26.72 -22.54 8.22
CA GLU A 763 -28.05 -21.99 7.87
C GLU A 763 -28.13 -21.45 6.43
N GLN A 764 -26.99 -21.04 5.87
CA GLN A 764 -26.91 -20.42 4.55
C GLN A 764 -26.69 -21.44 3.42
N THR A 765 -26.54 -22.72 3.77
CA THR A 765 -26.25 -23.77 2.79
C THR A 765 -27.48 -24.31 2.07
N GLY A 766 -28.68 -24.06 2.61
CA GLY A 766 -29.93 -24.65 2.13
C GLY A 766 -30.11 -26.12 2.54
N GLU A 767 -29.19 -26.68 3.33
CA GLU A 767 -29.25 -28.04 3.83
C GLU A 767 -30.13 -28.11 5.09
N PRO A 768 -30.85 -29.23 5.32
CA PRO A 768 -31.58 -29.43 6.56
C PRO A 768 -30.60 -29.52 7.74
N ILE A 769 -30.87 -28.73 8.79
CA ILE A 769 -30.08 -28.71 10.02
C ILE A 769 -30.98 -29.18 11.15
N VAL A 770 -30.49 -30.11 11.95
CA VAL A 770 -31.17 -30.52 13.19
C VAL A 770 -31.10 -29.41 14.23
N GLU A 771 -32.18 -29.22 14.98
CA GLU A 771 -32.23 -28.22 16.05
C GLU A 771 -31.13 -28.46 17.11
N ARG A 772 -30.51 -27.37 17.59
CA ARG A 772 -29.51 -27.42 18.64
C ARG A 772 -30.14 -27.07 19.98
N THR A 773 -30.30 -28.06 20.84
CA THR A 773 -30.68 -27.84 22.24
C THR A 773 -29.44 -27.74 23.12
N TYR A 774 -29.35 -26.70 23.94
CA TYR A 774 -28.25 -26.49 24.89
C TYR A 774 -28.75 -26.69 26.32
N HIS A 775 -28.26 -27.73 27.00
CA HIS A 775 -28.58 -28.04 28.39
C HIS A 775 -27.38 -27.78 29.30
N PRO A 776 -27.31 -26.61 29.98
CA PRO A 776 -26.24 -26.35 30.94
C PRO A 776 -26.46 -27.19 32.20
N ILE A 777 -25.55 -28.13 32.49
CA ILE A 777 -25.56 -28.92 33.72
C ILE A 777 -24.53 -28.30 34.68
N ARG A 778 -24.97 -27.87 35.86
CA ARG A 778 -24.10 -27.37 36.92
C ARG A 778 -23.92 -28.47 37.96
N VAL A 779 -22.67 -28.84 38.22
CA VAL A 779 -22.32 -29.88 39.21
C VAL A 779 -21.43 -29.25 40.28
N PRO A 780 -21.75 -29.39 41.58
CA PRO A 780 -20.88 -28.91 42.66
C PRO A 780 -19.60 -29.75 42.77
N MET A 781 -18.53 -29.16 43.30
CA MET A 781 -17.32 -29.92 43.66
C MET A 781 -17.63 -30.94 44.75
N GLY A 782 -17.00 -32.12 44.66
CA GLY A 782 -17.00 -33.10 45.75
C GLY A 782 -16.21 -32.61 46.97
N ALA A 783 -16.44 -33.21 48.13
CA ALA A 783 -15.79 -32.80 49.38
C ALA A 783 -14.25 -32.90 49.33
N SER A 784 -13.70 -33.97 48.74
CA SER A 784 -12.25 -34.14 48.54
C SER A 784 -11.68 -33.07 47.59
N GLN A 785 -12.39 -32.76 46.50
CA GLN A 785 -11.99 -31.72 45.54
C GLN A 785 -11.94 -30.35 46.21
N LYS A 786 -12.99 -29.99 46.96
CA LYS A 786 -13.05 -28.72 47.69
C LYS A 786 -11.91 -28.57 48.69
N ARG A 787 -11.65 -29.59 49.53
CA ARG A 787 -10.55 -29.58 50.50
C ARG A 787 -9.17 -29.44 49.84
N ALA A 788 -8.90 -30.23 48.80
CA ALA A 788 -7.64 -30.16 48.06
C ALA A 788 -7.45 -28.80 47.36
N HIS A 789 -8.52 -28.25 46.80
CA HIS A 789 -8.49 -26.96 46.12
C HIS A 789 -8.25 -25.80 47.11
N GLU A 790 -8.91 -25.80 48.27
CA GLU A 790 -8.68 -24.82 49.34
C GLU A 790 -7.24 -24.87 49.86
N PHE A 791 -6.71 -26.08 50.08
CA PHE A 791 -5.33 -26.28 50.53
C PHE A 791 -4.29 -25.73 49.53
N TRP A 792 -4.41 -26.07 48.25
CA TRP A 792 -3.46 -25.60 47.24
C TRP A 792 -3.58 -24.10 46.95
N LEU A 793 -4.74 -23.49 47.21
CA LEU A 793 -4.86 -22.03 47.18
C LEU A 793 -4.06 -21.38 48.32
N SER A 794 -4.12 -21.94 49.53
CA SER A 794 -3.47 -21.34 50.70
C SER A 794 -2.00 -21.72 50.88
N SER A 795 -1.55 -22.85 50.36
CA SER A 795 -0.31 -23.51 50.80
C SER A 795 0.65 -23.86 49.66
N PHE A 796 0.39 -23.40 48.44
CA PHE A 796 1.27 -23.67 47.30
C PHE A 796 2.65 -23.01 47.42
N GLU A 797 2.71 -21.81 47.99
CA GLU A 797 3.97 -21.10 48.19
C GLU A 797 4.93 -21.89 49.08
N ASP A 798 4.43 -22.34 50.24
CA ASP A 798 5.19 -23.15 51.19
C ASP A 798 5.70 -24.43 50.52
N TYR A 799 4.83 -25.12 49.77
CA TYR A 799 5.21 -26.29 48.99
C TYR A 799 6.34 -26.01 47.99
N PHE A 800 6.23 -24.93 47.23
CA PHE A 800 7.22 -24.60 46.20
C PHE A 800 8.57 -24.25 46.85
N THR A 801 8.54 -23.49 47.94
CA THR A 801 9.73 -23.16 48.75
C THR A 801 10.37 -24.42 49.33
N TRP A 802 9.57 -25.34 49.87
CA TRP A 802 10.05 -26.64 50.38
C TRP A 802 10.70 -27.50 49.28
N LYS A 803 10.07 -27.58 48.10
CA LYS A 803 10.54 -28.43 46.99
C LYS A 803 11.73 -27.83 46.24
N HIS A 804 11.81 -26.51 46.16
CA HIS A 804 12.80 -25.78 45.37
C HIS A 804 13.46 -24.63 46.15
N PRO A 805 14.11 -24.91 47.29
CA PRO A 805 14.64 -23.85 48.18
C PRO A 805 15.70 -22.97 47.50
N GLU A 806 16.41 -23.51 46.51
CA GLU A 806 17.47 -22.80 45.79
C GLU A 806 16.97 -21.91 44.65
N HIS A 807 15.66 -21.92 44.35
CA HIS A 807 15.09 -21.17 43.23
C HIS A 807 15.22 -19.66 43.46
N HIS A 808 15.55 -18.90 42.42
CA HIS A 808 15.81 -17.46 42.53
C HIS A 808 14.60 -16.68 43.09
N LEU A 809 13.39 -17.10 42.74
CA LEU A 809 12.16 -16.48 43.27
C LEU A 809 11.90 -16.80 44.75
N VAL A 810 12.41 -17.92 45.27
CA VAL A 810 12.36 -18.22 46.71
C VAL A 810 13.34 -17.30 47.44
N LYS A 811 14.56 -17.18 46.94
CA LYS A 811 15.59 -16.28 47.51
C LYS A 811 15.19 -14.79 47.48
N GLN A 812 14.27 -14.42 46.60
CA GLN A 812 13.75 -13.06 46.44
C GLN A 812 12.39 -12.85 47.10
N ASP A 813 11.81 -13.88 47.74
CA ASP A 813 10.49 -13.80 48.38
C ASP A 813 9.38 -13.37 47.40
N LEU A 814 9.37 -14.00 46.22
CA LEU A 814 8.45 -13.71 45.12
C LEU A 814 7.56 -14.89 44.74
N VAL A 815 7.58 -16.00 45.49
CA VAL A 815 6.87 -17.24 45.09
C VAL A 815 5.37 -17.03 45.02
N GLU A 816 4.74 -16.41 46.04
CA GLU A 816 3.31 -16.09 46.04
C GLU A 816 2.86 -15.39 44.75
N LYS A 817 3.59 -14.34 44.36
CA LYS A 817 3.29 -13.49 43.19
C LYS A 817 3.37 -14.25 41.87
N PHE A 818 4.19 -15.30 41.83
CA PHE A 818 4.39 -16.13 40.65
C PHE A 818 3.77 -17.52 40.79
N ALA A 819 3.01 -17.80 41.85
CA ALA A 819 2.48 -19.13 42.17
C ALA A 819 1.75 -19.77 40.97
N ALA A 820 0.90 -18.99 40.29
CA ALA A 820 0.21 -19.41 39.07
C ALA A 820 1.16 -19.87 37.95
N ALA A 821 2.29 -19.17 37.75
CA ALA A 821 3.30 -19.51 36.75
C ALA A 821 4.23 -20.64 37.20
N LEU A 822 4.34 -20.86 38.51
CA LEU A 822 5.19 -21.88 39.13
C LEU A 822 4.50 -23.24 39.27
N GLY A 823 3.24 -23.35 38.86
CA GLY A 823 2.50 -24.62 38.77
C GLY A 823 1.27 -24.72 39.66
N GLN A 824 0.87 -23.67 40.38
CA GLN A 824 -0.33 -23.69 41.23
C GLN A 824 -1.59 -24.02 40.42
N LEU A 825 -1.73 -23.47 39.21
CA LEU A 825 -2.88 -23.73 38.35
C LEU A 825 -3.00 -25.21 37.99
N TRP A 826 -1.88 -25.89 37.74
CA TRP A 826 -1.87 -27.33 37.45
C TRP A 826 -2.28 -28.16 38.67
N ARG A 827 -1.91 -27.72 39.88
CA ARG A 827 -2.34 -28.35 41.14
C ARG A 827 -3.83 -28.18 41.36
N LEU A 828 -4.35 -26.97 41.16
CA LEU A 828 -5.78 -26.68 41.27
C LEU A 828 -6.60 -27.46 40.23
N GLU A 829 -6.09 -27.61 39.00
CA GLU A 829 -6.71 -28.46 37.98
C GLU A 829 -6.73 -29.94 38.40
N THR A 830 -5.63 -30.45 38.96
CA THR A 830 -5.57 -31.81 39.50
C THR A 830 -6.53 -32.00 40.68
N ALA A 831 -6.59 -31.02 41.60
CA ALA A 831 -7.50 -31.01 42.74
C ALA A 831 -8.98 -30.89 42.32
N ALA A 832 -9.28 -30.23 41.20
CA ALA A 832 -10.64 -30.12 40.69
C ALA A 832 -11.09 -31.38 39.92
N THR A 833 -10.15 -32.19 39.41
CA THR A 833 -10.46 -33.35 38.56
C THR A 833 -10.31 -34.67 39.30
N LEU A 834 -9.10 -34.99 39.75
CA LEU A 834 -8.75 -36.24 40.43
C LEU A 834 -7.77 -35.96 41.58
N PRO A 835 -8.25 -35.45 42.73
CA PRO A 835 -7.41 -35.10 43.89
C PRO A 835 -6.48 -36.25 44.33
N ALA A 836 -6.98 -37.49 44.22
CA ALA A 836 -6.24 -38.70 44.55
C ALA A 836 -4.94 -38.86 43.74
N SER A 837 -4.87 -38.33 42.51
CA SER A 837 -3.72 -38.49 41.60
C SER A 837 -2.57 -37.51 41.85
N ASP A 838 -2.76 -36.54 42.75
CA ASP A 838 -1.79 -35.50 43.03
C ASP A 838 -0.62 -36.04 43.87
N ALA A 839 0.41 -36.60 43.23
CA ALA A 839 1.56 -37.19 43.93
C ALA A 839 2.18 -36.26 45.01
N PRO A 840 2.29 -34.94 44.79
CA PRO A 840 2.81 -34.03 45.81
C PRO A 840 1.98 -33.84 47.05
N SER A 841 0.66 -34.10 47.02
CA SER A 841 -0.13 -34.14 48.26
C SER A 841 0.28 -35.31 49.17
N ARG A 842 0.96 -36.32 48.62
CA ARG A 842 1.50 -37.49 49.33
C ARG A 842 2.97 -37.33 49.72
N GLU A 843 3.74 -36.57 48.94
CA GLU A 843 5.17 -36.32 49.15
C GLU A 843 5.44 -35.23 50.19
N TRP A 844 4.63 -34.16 50.20
CA TRP A 844 4.81 -33.03 51.10
C TRP A 844 4.14 -33.30 52.47
N PRO A 845 4.87 -33.31 53.61
CA PRO A 845 4.34 -33.72 54.91
C PRO A 845 3.09 -32.96 55.35
N GLU A 846 3.07 -31.64 55.18
CA GLU A 846 1.97 -30.74 55.56
C GLU A 846 0.71 -31.01 54.71
N ALA A 847 0.89 -31.37 53.44
CA ALA A 847 -0.21 -31.79 52.59
C ALA A 847 -0.77 -33.15 53.03
N ARG A 848 0.11 -34.10 53.36
CA ARG A 848 -0.32 -35.44 53.81
C ARG A 848 -1.11 -35.38 55.10
N GLU A 849 -0.72 -34.51 56.03
CA GLU A 849 -1.41 -34.28 57.29
C GLU A 849 -2.78 -33.62 57.08
N ARG A 850 -2.83 -32.53 56.29
CA ARG A 850 -4.05 -31.72 56.15
C ARG A 850 -5.05 -32.26 55.14
N LEU A 851 -4.60 -32.96 54.10
CA LEU A 851 -5.45 -33.54 53.07
C LEU A 851 -5.82 -35.00 53.34
N GLY A 852 -4.98 -35.73 54.08
CA GLY A 852 -5.17 -37.15 54.38
C GLY A 852 -5.22 -38.01 53.11
N GLU A 853 -5.91 -39.15 53.19
CA GLU A 853 -6.24 -39.94 52.01
C GLU A 853 -7.36 -39.25 51.22
N LEU A 854 -6.99 -38.68 50.08
CA LEU A 854 -7.93 -38.16 49.10
C LEU A 854 -8.48 -39.33 48.28
N SER A 855 -9.67 -39.83 48.65
CA SER A 855 -10.46 -40.74 47.81
C SER A 855 -11.35 -39.98 46.82
#